data_AF-A0A932PBY6-F1
#
_entry.id   AF-A0A932PBY6-F1
#
_cell.length_a   1.000
_cell.length_b   1.000
_cell.length_c   1.000
_cell.angle_alpha   90.00
_cell.angle_beta   90.00
_cell.angle_gamma   90.00
#
_symmetry.space_group_name_H-M   'P 1'
#
loop_
_entity.id
_entity.type
_entity.pdbx_description
1 polymer ?
#
loop_
_entity_poly.entity_id
_entity_poly.type
_entity_poly.pdbx_seq_one_letter_code
_entity_poly.pdbx_strand_id
1 'polypeptide(L)'
;MKLAMWCLISFCTAATALPSEARPRLLVLTDIGGDPDDQQSMIRLMLYSNEFEIEGLIATASGTPGELKEHVTKPQLIRQIVEAYGRVRSNLVRHADGYPTAQSLLEIIKAGNLQRGLSAIGQGHDTEGSQWIVAAGDKPDSRPLNITIWGGQTDLAQALWRVGQDRGAAGLQKFISKLRVYDVADQDGIGQWIWEQFAGMFYIDAHAPAGRDKREGVFRGMYLGGNESLVSREWMETNIRQGHGPLGALYPDRTWTAPNPHSAIKEGDTPSWFYFLPTGLNDPVHPEWGGWGGRFEKSRDGRYRDAHDTVGAVSDARATVWRWRPAFQADFQARLDWSATDDRANANHAPVAVLNGDRSRGILEIAARAGERVQLNAEGSHDPDGQATLARWFVYPEVGSFRGEVALPASAGTTASFIAPQVANPRTIHVVLQVLDNGMPNLSAFRRAVIAVAPTTSAEEGPVAAQEPQTGWITLFNGQSLDGWTPVDNFGGFEVRDGLLVAGGSKMNHLFYTGPGSAGGLKNFELQAEVKTTRGSNSGIFFHTKPESGFLLTGYEAQIDSTHTDRRRTGSLLDVEDRLETPVKDDEWFSYHILVQGKRIVLKVNDRTTVDYTEPENPKRSERRARRVLSRGAIAVQAHDPQSIVYFRNIRLKSLPD
;
A
#
# COMPACT_ATOMS: atom_id res chain seq x y z
N MET A 1 -23.66 -34.14 -61.45
CA MET A 1 -23.76 -32.98 -60.54
C MET A 1 -24.02 -33.49 -59.13
N LYS A 2 -23.01 -33.45 -58.26
CA LYS A 2 -23.11 -33.80 -56.83
C LYS A 2 -23.33 -32.49 -56.06
N LEU A 3 -24.42 -32.39 -55.30
CA LEU A 3 -24.63 -31.32 -54.32
C LEU A 3 -23.84 -31.67 -53.05
N ALA A 4 -22.95 -30.76 -52.63
CA ALA A 4 -22.24 -30.84 -51.37
C ALA A 4 -23.04 -30.11 -50.28
N MET A 5 -23.40 -30.85 -49.23
CA MET A 5 -24.05 -30.35 -48.03
C MET A 5 -22.96 -29.90 -47.05
N TRP A 6 -22.94 -28.61 -46.70
CA TRP A 6 -22.01 -28.06 -45.72
C TRP A 6 -22.64 -28.12 -44.33
N CYS A 7 -22.08 -28.96 -43.44
CA CYS A 7 -22.37 -28.96 -42.02
C CYS A 7 -21.62 -27.80 -41.35
N LEU A 8 -22.34 -26.84 -40.78
CA LEU A 8 -21.81 -25.87 -39.82
C LEU A 8 -21.61 -26.56 -38.47
N ILE A 9 -20.35 -26.80 -38.10
CA ILE A 9 -19.98 -27.21 -36.75
C ILE A 9 -19.90 -25.94 -35.90
N SER A 10 -20.87 -25.77 -34.99
CA SER A 10 -20.83 -24.73 -33.96
C SER A 10 -19.81 -25.13 -32.90
N PHE A 11 -18.69 -24.40 -32.83
CA PHE A 11 -17.75 -24.50 -31.72
C PHE A 11 -18.35 -23.79 -30.50
N CYS A 12 -18.99 -24.55 -29.62
CA CYS A 12 -19.21 -24.10 -28.24
C CYS A 12 -17.85 -24.07 -27.53
N THR A 13 -17.23 -22.90 -27.43
CA THR A 13 -16.16 -22.66 -26.47
C THR A 13 -16.76 -22.71 -25.07
N ALA A 14 -16.65 -23.87 -24.41
CA ALA A 14 -16.87 -23.94 -22.97
C ALA A 14 -15.83 -23.03 -22.31
N ALA A 15 -16.29 -21.92 -21.73
CA ALA A 15 -15.48 -21.13 -20.83
C ALA A 15 -15.10 -22.03 -19.64
N THR A 16 -13.87 -22.52 -19.62
CA THR A 16 -13.30 -23.16 -18.45
C THR A 16 -13.24 -22.11 -17.35
N ALA A 17 -14.17 -22.17 -16.41
CA ALA A 17 -14.07 -21.42 -15.16
C ALA A 17 -12.72 -21.78 -14.52
N LEU A 18 -11.92 -20.76 -14.22
CA LEU A 18 -10.68 -20.94 -13.46
C LEU A 18 -11.04 -21.63 -12.12
N PRO A 19 -10.21 -22.55 -11.61
CA PRO A 19 -10.44 -23.12 -10.28
C PRO A 19 -10.54 -21.98 -9.26
N SER A 20 -11.63 -21.96 -8.48
CA SER A 20 -11.72 -21.08 -7.31
C SER A 20 -10.50 -21.36 -6.42
N GLU A 21 -9.66 -20.37 -6.21
CA GLU A 21 -8.57 -20.43 -5.24
C GLU A 21 -9.16 -20.85 -3.88
N ALA A 22 -8.58 -21.87 -3.24
CA ALA A 22 -9.17 -22.44 -2.04
C ALA A 22 -9.11 -21.41 -0.89
N ARG A 23 -10.26 -21.09 -0.30
CA ARG A 23 -10.36 -20.08 0.76
C ARG A 23 -9.57 -20.48 2.01
N PRO A 24 -8.87 -19.56 2.69
CA PRO A 24 -8.21 -19.87 3.95
C PRO A 24 -9.22 -20.29 5.02
N ARG A 25 -8.85 -21.29 5.84
CA ARG A 25 -9.64 -21.75 6.99
C ARG A 25 -9.37 -20.82 8.17
N LEU A 26 -10.39 -20.21 8.75
CA LEU A 26 -10.23 -19.21 9.82
C LEU A 26 -11.04 -19.60 11.06
N LEU A 27 -10.41 -19.55 12.23
CA LEU A 27 -11.05 -19.71 13.53
C LEU A 27 -10.67 -18.52 14.42
N VAL A 28 -11.66 -17.86 14.99
CA VAL A 28 -11.48 -16.65 15.80
C VAL A 28 -11.71 -16.97 17.27
N LEU A 29 -10.76 -16.60 18.13
CA LEU A 29 -10.93 -16.48 19.58
C LEU A 29 -11.05 -15.01 19.90
N THR A 30 -12.20 -14.57 20.39
CA THR A 30 -12.49 -13.18 20.69
C THR A 30 -13.03 -13.05 22.09
N ASP A 31 -12.62 -12.01 22.79
CA ASP A 31 -13.16 -11.65 24.09
C ASP A 31 -14.26 -10.59 24.02
N ILE A 32 -14.98 -10.63 22.90
CA ILE A 32 -16.06 -9.73 22.53
C ILE A 32 -16.89 -9.22 23.70
N GLY A 33 -16.98 -7.90 23.76
CA GLY A 33 -17.70 -7.17 24.79
C GLY A 33 -16.86 -6.86 26.04
N GLY A 34 -15.55 -7.14 26.02
CA GLY A 34 -14.52 -6.43 26.80
C GLY A 34 -14.40 -4.98 26.34
N ASP A 35 -13.74 -4.75 25.20
CA ASP A 35 -13.77 -3.49 24.45
C ASP A 35 -14.76 -3.58 23.28
N PRO A 36 -15.40 -2.47 22.87
CA PRO A 36 -16.25 -2.46 21.69
C PRO A 36 -15.55 -2.79 20.36
N ASP A 37 -14.21 -2.79 20.29
CA ASP A 37 -13.50 -3.05 19.04
C ASP A 37 -13.58 -4.49 18.52
N ASP A 38 -13.73 -5.51 19.37
CA ASP A 38 -14.04 -6.87 18.90
C ASP A 38 -15.33 -6.91 18.08
N GLN A 39 -16.35 -6.13 18.48
CA GLN A 39 -17.60 -6.03 17.73
C GLN A 39 -17.37 -5.32 16.40
N GLN A 40 -16.51 -4.29 16.37
CA GLN A 40 -16.10 -3.61 15.13
C GLN A 40 -15.40 -4.59 14.18
N SER A 41 -14.38 -5.31 14.68
CA SER A 41 -13.60 -6.32 13.96
C SER A 41 -14.50 -7.45 13.43
N MET A 42 -15.46 -7.92 14.24
CA MET A 42 -16.40 -8.99 13.86
C MET A 42 -17.38 -8.53 12.77
N ILE A 43 -17.93 -7.31 12.88
CA ILE A 43 -18.82 -6.74 11.85
C ILE A 43 -18.10 -6.64 10.52
N ARG A 44 -16.85 -6.15 10.53
CA ARG A 44 -16.04 -6.13 9.32
C ARG A 44 -15.79 -7.54 8.80
N LEU A 45 -15.37 -8.49 9.63
CA LEU A 45 -15.17 -9.88 9.20
C LEU A 45 -16.41 -10.49 8.51
N MET A 46 -17.63 -10.18 8.96
CA MET A 46 -18.85 -10.65 8.29
C MET A 46 -18.94 -10.19 6.82
N LEU A 47 -18.47 -8.99 6.51
CA LEU A 47 -18.43 -8.45 5.15
C LEU A 47 -17.34 -9.09 4.27
N TYR A 48 -16.35 -9.72 4.90
CA TYR A 48 -15.26 -10.47 4.25
C TYR A 48 -15.45 -11.99 4.35
N SER A 49 -16.56 -12.45 4.92
CA SER A 49 -16.82 -13.87 5.14
C SER A 49 -16.88 -14.68 3.84
N ASN A 50 -17.03 -14.03 2.69
CA ASN A 50 -16.92 -14.66 1.38
C ASN A 50 -15.48 -15.12 1.05
N GLU A 51 -14.45 -14.47 1.61
CA GLU A 51 -13.04 -14.76 1.35
C GLU A 51 -12.49 -15.89 2.23
N PHE A 52 -13.23 -16.31 3.26
CA PHE A 52 -12.79 -17.32 4.22
C PHE A 52 -13.72 -18.55 4.25
N GLU A 53 -13.17 -19.67 4.69
CA GLU A 53 -13.94 -20.73 5.31
C GLU A 53 -13.85 -20.54 6.84
N ILE A 54 -14.85 -19.89 7.43
CA ILE A 54 -14.89 -19.67 8.87
C ILE A 54 -15.27 -20.99 9.55
N GLU A 55 -14.36 -21.52 10.35
CA GLU A 55 -14.48 -22.81 11.04
C GLU A 55 -14.91 -22.65 12.50
N GLY A 56 -14.79 -21.46 13.08
CA GLY A 56 -15.25 -21.20 14.46
C GLY A 56 -15.21 -19.73 14.85
N LEU A 57 -16.20 -19.32 15.65
CA LEU A 57 -16.29 -18.01 16.28
C LEU A 57 -16.45 -18.22 17.79
N ILE A 58 -15.35 -18.16 18.52
CA ILE A 58 -15.29 -18.57 19.93
C ILE A 58 -15.20 -17.33 20.81
N ALA A 59 -16.23 -17.12 21.64
CA ALA A 59 -16.18 -16.10 22.68
C ALA A 59 -15.38 -16.64 23.88
N THR A 60 -14.14 -16.21 24.05
CA THR A 60 -13.23 -16.57 25.14
C THR A 60 -13.28 -15.53 26.28
N ALA A 61 -12.58 -15.79 27.38
CA ALA A 61 -12.44 -14.84 28.48
C ALA A 61 -11.83 -13.52 27.96
N SER A 62 -12.29 -12.38 28.52
CA SER A 62 -11.60 -11.08 28.40
C SER A 62 -10.08 -11.27 28.50
N GLY A 63 -9.34 -10.62 27.61
CA GLY A 63 -7.89 -10.67 27.56
C GLY A 63 -7.25 -9.68 28.51
N THR A 64 -7.84 -8.49 28.72
CA THR A 64 -7.24 -7.46 29.60
C THR A 64 -7.78 -7.54 31.04
N PRO A 65 -6.92 -7.70 32.09
CA PRO A 65 -7.41 -7.85 33.46
C PRO A 65 -8.19 -6.62 33.94
N GLY A 66 -9.40 -6.83 34.45
CA GLY A 66 -10.26 -5.76 35.00
C GLY A 66 -11.10 -5.01 33.97
N GLU A 67 -11.01 -5.36 32.69
CA GLU A 67 -11.88 -4.81 31.64
C GLU A 67 -13.35 -5.22 31.83
N LEU A 68 -13.58 -6.48 32.20
CA LEU A 68 -14.86 -6.96 32.70
C LEU A 68 -14.83 -7.12 34.23
N LYS A 69 -15.92 -6.69 34.89
CA LYS A 69 -16.09 -6.84 36.34
C LYS A 69 -16.36 -8.28 36.78
N GLU A 70 -16.83 -9.12 35.86
CA GLU A 70 -17.21 -10.51 36.09
C GLU A 70 -16.54 -11.42 35.06
N HIS A 71 -16.27 -12.66 35.46
CA HIS A 71 -15.74 -13.71 34.59
C HIS A 71 -16.85 -14.28 33.72
N VAL A 72 -17.08 -13.65 32.57
CA VAL A 72 -18.14 -14.01 31.61
C VAL A 72 -17.62 -14.05 30.18
N THR A 73 -18.17 -14.96 29.38
CA THR A 73 -18.07 -14.94 27.91
C THR A 73 -19.36 -14.37 27.33
N LYS A 74 -19.30 -13.72 26.16
CA LYS A 74 -20.46 -13.07 25.54
C LYS A 74 -20.75 -13.54 24.10
N PRO A 75 -20.90 -14.86 23.84
CA PRO A 75 -21.20 -15.37 22.50
C PRO A 75 -22.51 -14.82 21.89
N GLN A 76 -23.43 -14.32 22.71
CA GLN A 76 -24.64 -13.61 22.27
C GLN A 76 -24.34 -12.35 21.44
N LEU A 77 -23.21 -11.66 21.68
CA LEU A 77 -22.81 -10.51 20.86
C LEU A 77 -22.42 -10.95 19.44
N ILE A 78 -21.73 -12.09 19.33
CA ILE A 78 -21.42 -12.70 18.01
C ILE A 78 -22.73 -13.08 17.32
N ARG A 79 -23.68 -13.72 18.03
CA ARG A 79 -24.99 -14.08 17.47
C ARG A 79 -25.75 -12.86 16.94
N GLN A 80 -25.77 -11.77 17.70
CA GLN A 80 -26.41 -10.51 17.28
C GLN A 80 -25.82 -9.98 15.96
N ILE A 81 -24.49 -10.01 15.83
CA ILE A 81 -23.79 -9.58 14.61
C ILE A 81 -24.09 -10.52 13.43
N VAL A 82 -24.05 -11.84 13.64
CA VAL A 82 -24.35 -12.83 12.61
C VAL A 82 -25.82 -12.76 12.15
N GLU A 83 -26.75 -12.49 13.06
CA GLU A 83 -28.15 -12.26 12.73
C GLU A 83 -28.35 -10.97 11.92
N ALA A 84 -27.64 -9.89 12.26
CA ALA A 84 -27.64 -8.67 11.45
C ALA A 84 -27.04 -8.92 10.05
N TYR A 85 -25.98 -9.73 9.96
CA TYR A 85 -25.40 -10.19 8.69
C TYR A 85 -26.42 -10.98 7.87
N GLY A 86 -27.18 -11.88 8.50
CA GLY A 86 -28.23 -12.64 7.82
C GLY A 86 -29.28 -11.77 7.14
N ARG A 87 -29.55 -10.56 7.67
CA ARG A 87 -30.51 -9.60 7.09
C ARG A 87 -30.00 -8.88 5.85
N VAL A 88 -28.68 -8.76 5.68
CA VAL A 88 -28.04 -8.10 4.52
C VAL A 88 -27.41 -9.10 3.55
N ARG A 89 -27.34 -10.39 3.91
CA ARG A 89 -26.69 -11.41 3.09
C ARG A 89 -27.27 -11.51 1.68
N SER A 90 -28.58 -11.35 1.52
CA SER A 90 -29.23 -11.38 0.19
C SER A 90 -28.68 -10.32 -0.77
N ASN A 91 -28.24 -9.18 -0.22
CA ASN A 91 -27.61 -8.11 -0.97
C ASN A 91 -26.17 -8.50 -1.29
N LEU A 92 -25.39 -8.89 -0.26
CA LEU A 92 -23.98 -9.27 -0.40
C LEU A 92 -23.74 -10.34 -1.47
N VAL A 93 -24.60 -11.36 -1.57
CA VAL A 93 -24.48 -12.43 -2.60
C VAL A 93 -24.72 -11.95 -4.04
N ARG A 94 -25.20 -10.72 -4.24
CA ARG A 94 -25.31 -10.09 -5.57
C ARG A 94 -23.99 -9.47 -6.02
N HIS A 95 -23.13 -9.11 -5.07
CA HIS A 95 -21.87 -8.41 -5.31
C HIS A 95 -20.69 -9.37 -5.37
N ALA A 96 -20.68 -10.44 -4.57
CA ALA A 96 -19.67 -11.47 -4.64
C ALA A 96 -20.21 -12.85 -4.23
N ASP A 97 -19.65 -13.90 -4.83
CA ASP A 97 -19.91 -15.28 -4.46
C ASP A 97 -19.21 -15.67 -3.16
N GLY A 98 -19.67 -16.76 -2.53
CA GLY A 98 -18.98 -17.41 -1.41
C GLY A 98 -19.45 -16.98 -0.01
N TYR A 99 -20.33 -15.98 0.12
CA TYR A 99 -20.88 -15.58 1.42
C TYR A 99 -21.60 -16.76 2.14
N PRO A 100 -21.15 -17.19 3.33
CA PRO A 100 -21.76 -18.30 4.08
C PRO A 100 -23.16 -17.94 4.55
N THR A 101 -24.00 -18.93 4.84
CA THR A 101 -25.32 -18.64 5.41
C THR A 101 -25.19 -18.17 6.87
N ALA A 102 -26.10 -17.31 7.33
CA ALA A 102 -26.14 -16.94 8.74
C ALA A 102 -26.31 -18.19 9.64
N GLN A 103 -27.14 -19.15 9.21
CA GLN A 103 -27.32 -20.41 9.93
C GLN A 103 -26.00 -21.18 10.12
N SER A 104 -25.20 -21.35 9.06
CA SER A 104 -23.89 -22.02 9.16
C SER A 104 -22.92 -21.27 10.07
N LEU A 105 -22.98 -19.93 10.12
CA LEU A 105 -22.16 -19.15 11.05
C LEU A 105 -22.65 -19.29 12.49
N LEU A 106 -23.96 -19.32 12.73
CA LEU A 106 -24.54 -19.50 14.07
C LEU A 106 -24.15 -20.85 14.70
N GLU A 107 -24.07 -21.91 13.89
CA GLU A 107 -23.74 -23.27 14.34
C GLU A 107 -22.30 -23.40 14.87
N ILE A 108 -21.39 -22.54 14.39
CA ILE A 108 -19.97 -22.54 14.76
C ILE A 108 -19.62 -21.49 15.83
N ILE A 109 -20.62 -20.81 16.41
CA ILE A 109 -20.43 -19.94 17.57
C ILE A 109 -20.30 -20.80 18.82
N LYS A 110 -19.20 -20.62 19.56
CA LYS A 110 -18.90 -21.40 20.78
C LYS A 110 -18.60 -20.51 21.96
N ALA A 111 -18.90 -20.99 23.16
CA ALA A 111 -18.45 -20.40 24.40
C ALA A 111 -17.11 -21.03 24.84
N GLY A 112 -16.10 -20.19 25.01
CA GLY A 112 -14.81 -20.56 25.55
C GLY A 112 -14.77 -20.54 27.08
N ASN A 113 -13.57 -20.37 27.62
CA ASN A 113 -13.34 -20.36 29.05
C ASN A 113 -13.84 -19.05 29.67
N LEU A 114 -14.43 -19.14 30.87
CA LEU A 114 -14.81 -17.95 31.66
C LEU A 114 -13.61 -17.37 32.41
N GLN A 115 -12.63 -18.23 32.72
CA GLN A 115 -11.41 -17.90 33.43
C GLN A 115 -10.24 -17.84 32.46
N ARG A 116 -9.19 -17.12 32.86
CA ARG A 116 -8.01 -16.89 32.04
C ARG A 116 -6.73 -17.39 32.70
N GLY A 117 -5.71 -17.61 31.89
CA GLY A 117 -4.35 -17.90 32.34
C GLY A 117 -4.13 -19.36 32.74
N LEU A 118 -2.93 -19.64 33.26
CA LEU A 118 -2.44 -21.01 33.46
C LEU A 118 -3.28 -21.85 34.41
N SER A 119 -3.93 -21.24 35.41
CA SER A 119 -4.81 -21.95 36.35
C SER A 119 -6.11 -22.45 35.72
N ALA A 120 -6.45 -21.95 34.53
CA ALA A 120 -7.63 -22.35 33.78
C ALA A 120 -7.29 -23.37 32.67
N ILE A 121 -6.11 -24.00 32.75
CA ILE A 121 -5.63 -25.03 31.82
C ILE A 121 -5.37 -26.32 32.59
N GLY A 122 -5.85 -27.44 32.08
CA GLY A 122 -5.59 -28.77 32.63
C GLY A 122 -6.82 -29.65 32.69
N GLN A 123 -6.75 -30.67 33.54
CA GLN A 123 -7.84 -31.62 33.71
C GLN A 123 -9.07 -30.92 34.31
N GLY A 124 -10.22 -31.10 33.67
CA GLY A 124 -11.48 -30.47 34.10
C GLY A 124 -11.69 -29.05 33.57
N HIS A 125 -10.80 -28.52 32.74
CA HIS A 125 -10.90 -27.19 32.15
C HIS A 125 -11.32 -27.18 30.67
N ASP A 126 -11.74 -28.32 30.11
CA ASP A 126 -12.26 -28.33 28.74
C ASP A 126 -13.54 -27.50 28.62
N THR A 127 -13.64 -26.73 27.55
CA THR A 127 -14.78 -25.87 27.23
C THR A 127 -15.37 -26.29 25.89
N GLU A 128 -16.54 -25.76 25.54
CA GLU A 128 -17.08 -25.93 24.19
C GLU A 128 -16.08 -25.37 23.16
N GLY A 129 -15.46 -24.23 23.44
CA GLY A 129 -14.45 -23.61 22.60
C GLY A 129 -13.19 -24.46 22.42
N SER A 130 -12.58 -24.95 23.50
CA SER A 130 -11.34 -25.75 23.42
C SER A 130 -11.57 -27.06 22.67
N GLN A 131 -12.70 -27.72 22.90
CA GLN A 131 -13.10 -28.93 22.17
C GLN A 131 -13.32 -28.64 20.68
N TRP A 132 -13.93 -27.49 20.36
CA TRP A 132 -14.15 -27.08 18.98
C TRP A 132 -12.85 -26.79 18.23
N ILE A 133 -11.85 -26.18 18.87
CA ILE A 133 -10.51 -25.98 18.30
C ILE A 133 -9.89 -27.33 17.90
N VAL A 134 -9.99 -28.34 18.77
CA VAL A 134 -9.52 -29.70 18.47
C VAL A 134 -10.26 -30.30 17.27
N ALA A 135 -11.59 -30.22 17.27
CA ALA A 135 -12.40 -30.74 16.17
C ALA A 135 -12.08 -30.05 14.83
N ALA A 136 -11.93 -28.73 14.82
CA ALA A 136 -11.56 -27.96 13.64
C ALA A 136 -10.14 -28.34 13.14
N GLY A 137 -9.16 -28.50 14.03
CA GLY A 137 -7.81 -28.92 13.66
C GLY A 137 -7.72 -30.36 13.14
N ASP A 138 -8.67 -31.21 13.54
CA ASP A 138 -8.75 -32.60 13.12
C ASP A 138 -9.49 -32.85 11.81
N LYS A 139 -10.23 -31.87 11.31
CA LYS A 139 -10.89 -31.95 10.01
C LYS A 139 -9.89 -32.48 8.96
N PRO A 140 -10.28 -33.47 8.12
CA PRO A 140 -9.41 -34.06 7.12
C PRO A 140 -9.22 -33.10 5.93
N ASP A 141 -8.53 -32.00 6.21
CA ASP A 141 -8.21 -30.92 5.28
C ASP A 141 -6.70 -30.69 5.29
N SER A 142 -6.11 -30.55 4.10
CA SER A 142 -4.68 -30.30 3.95
C SER A 142 -4.29 -28.85 4.19
N ARG A 143 -5.26 -27.91 4.14
CA ARG A 143 -5.02 -26.49 4.45
C ARG A 143 -4.82 -26.33 5.96
N PRO A 144 -3.90 -25.44 6.39
CA PRO A 144 -3.75 -25.13 7.80
C PRO A 144 -5.02 -24.49 8.36
N LEU A 145 -5.26 -24.70 9.66
CA LEU A 145 -6.24 -23.95 10.42
C LEU A 145 -5.58 -22.66 10.92
N ASN A 146 -6.04 -21.51 10.41
CA ASN A 146 -5.56 -20.21 10.85
C ASN A 146 -6.38 -19.75 12.05
N ILE A 147 -5.72 -19.51 13.17
CA ILE A 147 -6.32 -19.15 14.45
C ILE A 147 -5.91 -17.71 14.77
N THR A 148 -6.89 -16.83 14.92
CA THR A 148 -6.67 -15.46 15.37
C THR A 148 -7.14 -15.29 16.80
N ILE A 149 -6.28 -14.77 17.67
CA ILE A 149 -6.59 -14.52 19.07
C ILE A 149 -6.69 -13.02 19.25
N TRP A 150 -7.93 -12.53 19.38
CA TRP A 150 -8.27 -11.12 19.60
C TRP A 150 -8.21 -10.78 21.09
N GLY A 151 -8.51 -11.76 21.95
CA GLY A 151 -8.49 -11.65 23.41
C GLY A 151 -7.52 -12.62 24.08
N GLY A 152 -8.04 -13.51 24.93
CA GLY A 152 -7.25 -14.48 25.70
C GLY A 152 -6.89 -15.78 24.95
N GLN A 153 -5.67 -16.28 25.16
CA GLN A 153 -5.15 -17.51 24.56
C GLN A 153 -5.57 -18.81 25.28
N THR A 154 -6.27 -18.69 26.42
CA THR A 154 -6.57 -19.81 27.32
C THR A 154 -7.24 -21.01 26.63
N ASP A 155 -8.23 -20.81 25.75
CA ASP A 155 -8.90 -21.93 25.06
C ASP A 155 -7.99 -22.66 24.06
N LEU A 156 -7.11 -21.96 23.35
CA LEU A 156 -6.10 -22.58 22.49
C LEU A 156 -5.14 -23.41 23.33
N ALA A 157 -4.66 -22.85 24.43
CA ALA A 157 -3.75 -23.52 25.34
C ALA A 157 -4.37 -24.80 25.94
N GLN A 158 -5.66 -24.74 26.33
CA GLN A 158 -6.42 -25.91 26.77
C GLN A 158 -6.57 -26.96 25.67
N ALA A 159 -6.87 -26.56 24.43
CA ALA A 159 -6.98 -27.47 23.30
C ALA A 159 -5.65 -28.21 23.04
N LEU A 160 -4.54 -27.48 23.04
CA LEU A 160 -3.19 -28.06 22.90
C LEU A 160 -2.84 -29.01 24.05
N TRP A 161 -3.17 -28.63 25.28
CA TRP A 161 -2.97 -29.48 26.46
C TRP A 161 -3.76 -30.79 26.33
N ARG A 162 -5.05 -30.70 25.97
CA ARG A 162 -5.94 -31.87 25.80
C ARG A 162 -5.42 -32.82 24.72
N VAL A 163 -5.02 -32.29 23.55
CA VAL A 163 -4.41 -33.09 22.48
C VAL A 163 -3.13 -33.77 22.95
N GLY A 164 -2.29 -33.06 23.72
CA GLY A 164 -1.08 -33.62 24.33
C GLY A 164 -1.37 -34.79 25.26
N GLN A 165 -2.38 -34.67 26.13
CA GLN A 165 -2.80 -35.75 27.02
C GLN A 165 -3.35 -36.95 26.26
N ASP A 166 -4.25 -36.70 25.30
CA ASP A 166 -5.00 -37.77 24.64
C ASP A 166 -4.16 -38.53 23.59
N ARG A 167 -3.17 -37.87 22.97
CA ARG A 167 -2.47 -38.38 21.78
C ARG A 167 -0.95 -38.48 21.95
N GLY A 168 -0.44 -38.07 23.10
CA GLY A 168 0.99 -37.99 23.38
C GLY A 168 1.74 -36.99 22.48
N ALA A 169 3.06 -36.93 22.66
CA ALA A 169 3.90 -35.93 21.99
C ALA A 169 3.83 -35.97 20.45
N ALA A 170 3.83 -37.17 19.85
CA ALA A 170 3.77 -37.31 18.40
C ALA A 170 2.43 -36.85 17.81
N GLY A 171 1.31 -37.18 18.48
CA GLY A 171 -0.01 -36.73 18.09
C GLY A 171 -0.18 -35.22 18.20
N LEU A 172 0.35 -34.64 19.28
CA LEU A 172 0.38 -33.19 19.50
C LEU A 172 1.20 -32.46 18.43
N GLN A 173 2.40 -32.95 18.10
CA GLN A 173 3.22 -32.34 17.04
C GLN A 173 2.53 -32.40 15.67
N LYS A 174 1.86 -33.50 15.36
CA LYS A 174 1.03 -33.60 14.13
C LYS A 174 -0.10 -32.57 14.14
N PHE A 175 -0.76 -32.37 15.28
CA PHE A 175 -1.81 -31.36 15.43
C PHE A 175 -1.26 -29.94 15.27
N ILE A 176 -0.20 -29.58 16.00
CA ILE A 176 0.48 -28.27 15.94
C ILE A 176 0.93 -27.93 14.51
N SER A 177 1.44 -28.91 13.76
CA SER A 177 1.93 -28.68 12.39
C SER A 177 0.86 -28.14 11.43
N LYS A 178 -0.42 -28.35 11.75
CA LYS A 178 -1.57 -27.85 10.97
C LYS A 178 -2.02 -26.45 11.39
N LEU A 179 -1.50 -25.90 12.48
CA LEU A 179 -1.96 -24.62 13.03
C LEU A 179 -1.09 -23.47 12.54
N ARG A 180 -1.73 -22.32 12.35
CA ARG A 180 -1.11 -21.01 12.16
C ARG A 180 -1.77 -20.06 13.15
N VAL A 181 -1.01 -19.49 14.08
CA VAL A 181 -1.58 -18.62 15.13
C VAL A 181 -1.13 -17.19 14.92
N TYR A 182 -2.08 -16.27 15.01
CA TYR A 182 -1.85 -14.84 15.15
C TYR A 182 -2.43 -14.38 16.49
N ASP A 183 -1.56 -13.96 17.40
CA ASP A 183 -1.91 -13.52 18.76
C ASP A 183 -1.78 -11.99 18.87
N VAL A 184 -2.89 -11.32 19.19
CA VAL A 184 -2.94 -9.87 19.37
C VAL A 184 -2.60 -9.54 20.82
N ALA A 185 -1.41 -8.95 21.02
CA ALA A 185 -0.98 -8.33 22.28
C ALA A 185 -0.74 -9.26 23.50
N ASP A 186 -0.73 -10.59 23.35
CA ASP A 186 -0.51 -11.57 24.44
C ASP A 186 -1.34 -11.23 25.70
N GLN A 187 -2.66 -11.17 25.55
CA GLN A 187 -3.49 -10.51 26.57
C GLN A 187 -3.60 -11.31 27.88
N ASP A 188 -3.61 -12.65 27.84
CA ASP A 188 -3.56 -13.46 29.07
C ASP A 188 -2.16 -13.53 29.70
N GLY A 189 -1.12 -13.06 28.99
CA GLY A 189 0.28 -13.16 29.44
C GLY A 189 0.83 -14.58 29.48
N ILE A 190 0.26 -15.48 28.68
CA ILE A 190 0.66 -16.90 28.61
C ILE A 190 1.25 -17.28 27.24
N GLY A 191 1.38 -16.34 26.30
CA GLY A 191 1.93 -16.60 24.97
C GLY A 191 3.33 -17.21 25.02
N GLN A 192 4.19 -16.72 25.92
CA GLN A 192 5.51 -17.32 26.17
C GLN A 192 5.40 -18.77 26.67
N TRP A 193 4.50 -19.06 27.60
CA TRP A 193 4.31 -20.41 28.12
C TRP A 193 3.80 -21.35 27.03
N ILE A 194 2.84 -20.92 26.21
CA ILE A 194 2.35 -21.68 25.06
C ILE A 194 3.52 -22.02 24.13
N TRP A 195 4.36 -21.03 23.82
CA TRP A 195 5.52 -21.23 22.96
C TRP A 195 6.52 -22.26 23.51
N GLU A 196 6.81 -22.19 24.81
CA GLU A 196 7.76 -23.08 25.47
C GLU A 196 7.21 -24.52 25.62
N GLN A 197 5.91 -24.67 25.92
CA GLN A 197 5.29 -25.99 26.08
C GLN A 197 4.95 -26.67 24.75
N PHE A 198 4.63 -25.90 23.72
CA PHE A 198 4.11 -26.38 22.43
C PHE A 198 5.02 -25.98 21.27
N ALA A 199 6.28 -26.41 21.35
CA ALA A 199 7.31 -26.09 20.37
C ALA A 199 6.94 -26.52 18.94
N GLY A 200 7.42 -25.76 17.95
CA GLY A 200 7.26 -26.04 16.51
C GLY A 200 6.04 -25.40 15.86
N MET A 201 5.26 -24.63 16.62
CA MET A 201 4.10 -23.90 16.11
C MET A 201 4.53 -22.73 15.22
N PHE A 202 3.74 -22.42 14.20
CA PHE A 202 3.81 -21.12 13.55
C PHE A 202 3.02 -20.13 14.40
N TYR A 203 3.71 -19.13 14.93
CA TYR A 203 3.14 -18.20 15.90
C TYR A 203 3.61 -16.78 15.60
N ILE A 204 2.65 -15.93 15.25
CA ILE A 204 2.81 -14.49 15.19
C ILE A 204 2.41 -13.92 16.53
N ASP A 205 3.36 -13.25 17.16
CA ASP A 205 3.24 -12.61 18.45
C ASP A 205 3.19 -11.09 18.23
N ALA A 206 2.00 -10.57 17.91
CA ALA A 206 1.78 -9.20 17.48
C ALA A 206 1.68 -8.24 18.68
N HIS A 207 2.82 -7.94 19.28
CA HIS A 207 2.91 -7.07 20.44
C HIS A 207 4.18 -6.23 20.44
N ALA A 208 4.12 -5.06 21.08
CA ALA A 208 5.31 -4.24 21.29
C ALA A 208 6.34 -4.98 22.16
N PRO A 209 7.65 -4.91 21.86
CA PRO A 209 8.67 -5.61 22.63
C PRO A 209 8.63 -5.29 24.13
N ALA A 210 9.04 -6.25 24.96
CA ALA A 210 9.11 -6.04 26.41
C ALA A 210 9.92 -4.78 26.78
N GLY A 211 9.38 -3.98 27.69
CA GLY A 211 9.98 -2.70 28.11
C GLY A 211 9.77 -1.53 27.14
N ARG A 212 9.13 -1.76 25.99
CA ARG A 212 8.66 -0.69 25.09
C ARG A 212 7.23 -0.31 25.43
N ASP A 213 6.82 0.83 24.88
CA ASP A 213 5.45 1.27 24.97
C ASP A 213 4.52 0.31 24.21
N LYS A 214 3.52 -0.25 24.89
CA LYS A 214 2.52 -1.16 24.29
C LYS A 214 1.80 -0.54 23.08
N ARG A 215 1.83 0.79 22.96
CA ARG A 215 1.27 1.55 21.85
C ARG A 215 2.05 1.43 20.54
N GLU A 216 3.25 0.86 20.58
CA GLU A 216 4.09 0.61 19.41
C GLU A 216 3.72 -0.68 18.66
N GLY A 217 2.83 -1.51 19.22
CA GLY A 217 2.42 -2.77 18.59
C GLY A 217 1.81 -2.59 17.20
N VAL A 218 2.16 -3.49 16.29
CA VAL A 218 1.81 -3.44 14.86
C VAL A 218 0.32 -3.23 14.60
N PHE A 219 -0.51 -3.95 15.35
CA PHE A 219 -1.96 -3.98 15.19
C PHE A 219 -2.60 -2.61 15.43
N ARG A 220 -1.95 -1.75 16.20
CA ARG A 220 -2.41 -0.38 16.43
C ARG A 220 -2.26 0.52 15.21
N GLY A 221 -1.50 0.11 14.19
CA GLY A 221 -1.52 0.74 12.88
C GLY A 221 -2.89 0.70 12.20
N MET A 222 -3.83 -0.11 12.71
CA MET A 222 -5.23 -0.04 12.28
C MET A 222 -5.82 1.37 12.44
N TYR A 223 -5.50 2.06 13.55
CA TYR A 223 -6.11 3.35 13.91
C TYR A 223 -5.11 4.46 14.34
N LEU A 224 -3.80 4.17 14.44
CA LEU A 224 -2.75 5.14 14.76
C LEU A 224 -1.74 5.29 13.62
N GLY A 225 -1.25 6.51 13.41
CA GLY A 225 -0.29 6.84 12.35
C GLY A 225 -0.95 6.92 10.97
N GLY A 226 -0.18 7.31 9.95
CA GLY A 226 -0.73 7.48 8.59
C GLY A 226 -1.82 8.54 8.48
N ASN A 227 -2.79 8.33 7.59
CA ASN A 227 -3.94 9.21 7.47
C ASN A 227 -5.04 8.85 8.47
N GLU A 228 -5.07 9.55 9.61
CA GLU A 228 -6.05 9.30 10.69
C GLU A 228 -7.46 9.84 10.37
N SER A 229 -7.65 10.67 9.34
CA SER A 229 -8.99 11.12 8.95
C SER A 229 -9.89 9.95 8.53
N LEU A 230 -9.30 8.87 8.01
CA LEU A 230 -9.99 7.64 7.60
C LEU A 230 -10.43 6.76 8.78
N VAL A 231 -10.07 7.11 10.01
CA VAL A 231 -10.54 6.45 11.25
C VAL A 231 -11.23 7.42 12.19
N SER A 232 -11.56 8.61 11.68
CA SER A 232 -12.27 9.64 12.41
C SER A 232 -13.73 9.26 12.65
N ARG A 233 -14.35 9.92 13.62
CA ARG A 233 -15.80 9.81 13.87
C ARG A 233 -16.61 10.20 12.62
N GLU A 234 -16.21 11.27 11.94
CA GLU A 234 -16.89 11.73 10.72
C GLU A 234 -16.85 10.66 9.62
N TRP A 235 -15.67 10.07 9.40
CA TRP A 235 -15.51 9.01 8.41
C TRP A 235 -16.33 7.76 8.78
N MET A 236 -16.31 7.33 10.04
CA MET A 236 -17.09 6.20 10.53
C MET A 236 -18.60 6.44 10.40
N GLU A 237 -19.09 7.60 10.80
CA GLU A 237 -20.51 7.93 10.70
C GLU A 237 -20.96 7.93 9.24
N THR A 238 -20.18 8.56 8.35
CA THR A 238 -20.50 8.71 6.94
C THR A 238 -20.44 7.38 6.18
N ASN A 239 -19.38 6.60 6.38
CA ASN A 239 -19.03 5.46 5.52
C ASN A 239 -19.30 4.10 6.17
N ILE A 240 -19.65 4.07 7.47
CA ILE A 240 -19.97 2.82 8.16
C ILE A 240 -21.39 2.80 8.72
N ARG A 241 -21.79 3.83 9.46
CA ARG A 241 -23.02 3.74 10.27
C ARG A 241 -24.24 4.26 9.53
N GLN A 242 -24.18 5.46 8.99
CA GLN A 242 -25.33 6.12 8.40
C GLN A 242 -25.63 5.56 7.01
N GLY A 243 -26.84 5.05 6.79
CA GLY A 243 -27.27 4.55 5.47
C GLY A 243 -26.82 3.14 5.10
N HIS A 244 -26.03 2.46 5.92
CA HIS A 244 -25.44 1.14 5.59
C HIS A 244 -26.13 -0.03 6.33
N GLY A 245 -27.45 0.06 6.48
CA GLY A 245 -28.28 -1.05 6.96
C GLY A 245 -28.03 -1.50 8.41
N PRO A 246 -28.55 -2.69 8.79
CA PRO A 246 -28.49 -3.18 10.16
C PRO A 246 -27.07 -3.56 10.61
N LEU A 247 -26.16 -3.89 9.69
CA LEU A 247 -24.76 -4.16 10.04
C LEU A 247 -24.03 -2.89 10.43
N GLY A 248 -24.13 -1.85 9.60
CA GLY A 248 -23.54 -0.54 9.87
C GLY A 248 -24.08 0.08 11.15
N ALA A 249 -25.39 0.01 11.39
CA ALA A 249 -26.00 0.51 12.63
C ALA A 249 -25.48 -0.18 13.90
N LEU A 250 -25.08 -1.46 13.80
CA LEU A 250 -24.58 -2.26 14.92
C LEU A 250 -23.11 -1.98 15.25
N TYR A 251 -22.37 -1.32 14.35
CA TYR A 251 -20.95 -1.01 14.51
C TYR A 251 -20.72 -0.02 15.65
N PRO A 252 -20.10 -0.38 16.79
CA PRO A 252 -20.01 0.54 17.93
C PRO A 252 -19.34 1.88 17.59
N ASP A 253 -19.91 2.98 18.10
CA ASP A 253 -19.49 4.35 17.78
C ASP A 253 -18.46 4.92 18.76
N ARG A 254 -18.03 4.12 19.73
CA ARG A 254 -17.08 4.51 20.77
C ARG A 254 -16.24 3.33 21.21
N THR A 255 -14.93 3.54 21.26
CA THR A 255 -13.92 2.58 21.77
C THR A 255 -13.03 3.27 22.80
N TRP A 256 -12.33 2.51 23.64
CA TRP A 256 -11.51 3.07 24.72
C TRP A 256 -10.06 2.62 24.63
N THR A 257 -9.17 3.44 24.07
CA THR A 257 -7.72 3.28 24.28
C THR A 257 -7.01 4.60 24.09
N ALA A 258 -6.05 4.94 24.96
CA ALA A 258 -5.24 6.13 24.80
C ALA A 258 -3.86 5.78 24.19
N PRO A 259 -3.39 6.51 23.15
CA PRO A 259 -4.13 7.46 22.35
C PRO A 259 -5.05 6.72 21.38
N ASN A 260 -6.26 7.23 21.23
CA ASN A 260 -7.10 7.08 20.06
C ASN A 260 -7.72 8.47 19.89
N PRO A 261 -7.18 9.31 18.98
CA PRO A 261 -7.55 10.72 18.91
C PRO A 261 -9.03 10.95 18.58
N HIS A 262 -9.70 9.94 18.01
CA HIS A 262 -11.09 10.03 17.61
C HIS A 262 -12.04 9.25 18.52
N SER A 263 -11.53 8.29 19.30
CA SER A 263 -12.33 7.36 20.12
C SER A 263 -13.50 6.76 19.33
N ALA A 264 -13.25 6.44 18.05
CA ALA A 264 -14.25 6.01 17.07
C ALA A 264 -13.90 4.62 16.53
N ILE A 265 -13.10 4.53 15.46
CA ILE A 265 -12.59 3.25 14.95
C ILE A 265 -11.33 2.87 15.75
N LYS A 266 -11.27 1.60 16.19
CA LYS A 266 -10.08 0.99 16.78
C LYS A 266 -9.75 -0.30 16.01
N GLU A 267 -10.67 -1.25 15.98
CA GLU A 267 -10.52 -2.54 15.28
C GLU A 267 -9.13 -3.18 15.51
N GLY A 268 -8.65 -3.21 16.76
CA GLY A 268 -7.30 -3.65 17.07
C GLY A 268 -7.00 -5.06 16.59
N ASP A 269 -8.03 -5.89 16.43
CA ASP A 269 -7.89 -7.29 16.07
C ASP A 269 -8.04 -7.56 14.58
N THR A 270 -8.58 -6.60 13.81
CA THR A 270 -8.76 -6.73 12.36
C THR A 270 -7.46 -7.12 11.61
N PRO A 271 -6.28 -6.57 11.96
CA PRO A 271 -5.01 -6.99 11.37
C PRO A 271 -4.75 -8.51 11.45
N SER A 272 -5.25 -9.20 12.49
CA SER A 272 -5.00 -10.64 12.69
C SER A 272 -5.60 -11.51 11.58
N TRP A 273 -6.78 -11.18 11.08
CA TRP A 273 -7.42 -11.91 9.98
C TRP A 273 -7.12 -11.27 8.62
N PHE A 274 -6.81 -9.97 8.55
CA PHE A 274 -6.18 -9.38 7.37
C PHE A 274 -4.87 -10.08 6.97
N TYR A 275 -4.11 -10.56 7.95
CA TYR A 275 -2.90 -11.34 7.69
C TYR A 275 -3.16 -12.61 6.86
N PHE A 276 -4.33 -13.25 7.05
CA PHE A 276 -4.73 -14.45 6.31
C PHE A 276 -5.60 -14.16 5.09
N LEU A 277 -5.98 -12.90 4.86
CA LEU A 277 -6.80 -12.50 3.72
C LEU A 277 -5.96 -12.57 2.42
N PRO A 278 -6.42 -13.26 1.35
CA PRO A 278 -5.70 -13.32 0.08
C PRO A 278 -5.90 -12.02 -0.71
N THR A 279 -5.08 -11.02 -0.41
CA THR A 279 -5.16 -9.69 -1.06
C THR A 279 -4.31 -9.56 -2.32
N GLY A 280 -3.46 -10.55 -2.61
CA GLY A 280 -2.40 -10.45 -3.62
C GLY A 280 -1.14 -9.68 -3.16
N LEU A 281 -1.18 -9.09 -1.95
CA LEU A 281 0.00 -8.49 -1.31
C LEU A 281 0.75 -9.48 -0.43
N ASN A 282 0.08 -10.32 0.33
CA ASN A 282 0.66 -11.18 1.37
C ASN A 282 0.60 -12.66 0.98
N ASP A 283 1.55 -13.42 1.52
CA ASP A 283 1.49 -14.86 1.62
C ASP A 283 1.61 -15.23 3.11
N PRO A 284 0.60 -15.86 3.73
CA PRO A 284 0.66 -16.25 5.15
C PRO A 284 1.77 -17.25 5.50
N VAL A 285 2.43 -17.88 4.52
CA VAL A 285 3.64 -18.70 4.76
C VAL A 285 4.86 -17.81 5.02
N HIS A 286 4.81 -16.55 4.58
CA HIS A 286 5.90 -15.57 4.65
C HIS A 286 5.50 -14.32 5.45
N PRO A 287 5.47 -14.37 6.80
CA PRO A 287 5.19 -13.21 7.66
C PRO A 287 6.08 -11.99 7.38
N GLU A 288 7.28 -12.22 6.86
CA GLU A 288 8.26 -11.18 6.53
C GLU A 288 7.92 -10.40 5.25
N TRP A 289 6.92 -10.81 4.48
CA TRP A 289 6.52 -10.16 3.24
C TRP A 289 5.56 -8.99 3.47
N GLY A 290 4.80 -9.02 4.55
CA GLY A 290 3.88 -7.95 4.90
C GLY A 290 2.65 -7.85 4.01
N GLY A 291 1.62 -7.19 4.53
CA GLY A 291 0.36 -6.89 3.87
C GLY A 291 -0.55 -6.11 4.81
N TRP A 292 -1.86 -6.18 4.63
CA TRP A 292 -2.81 -5.44 5.46
C TRP A 292 -2.77 -5.82 6.94
N GLY A 293 -2.39 -7.08 7.25
CA GLY A 293 -2.21 -7.57 8.62
C GLY A 293 -0.88 -7.21 9.27
N GLY A 294 -0.05 -6.38 8.61
CA GLY A 294 1.28 -6.00 9.09
C GLY A 294 2.37 -6.93 8.57
N ARG A 295 3.60 -6.69 9.06
CA ARG A 295 4.82 -7.43 8.67
C ARG A 295 5.60 -7.85 9.91
N PHE A 296 6.21 -9.02 9.84
CA PHE A 296 6.87 -9.62 10.99
C PHE A 296 8.28 -10.12 10.65
N GLU A 297 9.14 -10.21 11.65
CA GLU A 297 10.45 -10.82 11.55
C GLU A 297 10.53 -12.06 12.45
N LYS A 298 11.23 -13.08 11.97
CA LYS A 298 11.41 -14.29 12.77
C LYS A 298 12.44 -14.03 13.85
N SER A 299 12.02 -14.04 15.11
CA SER A 299 12.91 -13.90 16.26
C SER A 299 13.74 -15.16 16.47
N ARG A 300 14.83 -15.04 17.25
CA ARG A 300 15.78 -16.14 17.51
C ARG A 300 15.14 -17.35 18.19
N ASP A 301 14.08 -17.13 18.96
CA ASP A 301 13.30 -18.18 19.61
C ASP A 301 12.33 -18.89 18.66
N GLY A 302 12.20 -18.44 17.41
CA GLY A 302 11.40 -19.05 16.35
C GLY A 302 10.02 -18.43 16.11
N ARG A 303 9.55 -17.55 16.99
CA ARG A 303 8.31 -16.77 16.81
C ARG A 303 8.46 -15.70 15.74
N TYR A 304 7.35 -15.17 15.25
CA TYR A 304 7.32 -13.98 14.42
C TYR A 304 6.89 -12.78 15.27
N ARG A 305 7.66 -11.70 15.22
CA ARG A 305 7.43 -10.47 15.99
C ARG A 305 7.35 -9.27 15.07
N ASP A 306 6.76 -8.18 15.55
CA ASP A 306 6.57 -6.94 14.81
C ASP A 306 7.85 -6.48 14.09
N ALA A 307 7.78 -6.32 12.76
CA ALA A 307 8.82 -5.68 11.97
C ALA A 307 8.46 -4.22 11.69
N HIS A 308 9.39 -3.42 11.16
CA HIS A 308 9.20 -1.98 10.95
C HIS A 308 9.23 -1.59 9.48
N ASP A 309 8.28 -0.78 9.02
CA ASP A 309 8.31 -0.19 7.69
C ASP A 309 8.66 1.29 7.75
N THR A 310 9.28 1.80 6.69
CA THR A 310 9.62 3.22 6.56
C THR A 310 8.76 3.87 5.49
N VAL A 311 7.89 4.79 5.91
CA VAL A 311 7.01 5.55 5.02
C VAL A 311 7.20 7.05 5.29
N GLY A 312 7.80 7.75 4.34
CA GLY A 312 8.22 9.14 4.53
C GLY A 312 9.26 9.25 5.65
N ALA A 313 8.96 10.05 6.68
CA ALA A 313 9.83 10.23 7.84
C ALA A 313 9.52 9.27 9.01
N VAL A 314 8.49 8.42 8.88
CA VAL A 314 8.07 7.50 9.95
C VAL A 314 8.66 6.12 9.68
N SER A 315 9.30 5.55 10.70
CA SER A 315 9.80 4.17 10.68
C SER A 315 9.40 3.44 11.96
N ASP A 316 8.29 2.73 11.93
CA ASP A 316 7.77 1.97 13.08
C ASP A 316 6.98 0.73 12.65
N ALA A 317 6.58 -0.11 13.61
CA ALA A 317 5.81 -1.32 13.33
C ALA A 317 4.41 -1.02 12.79
N ARG A 318 3.77 0.05 13.26
CA ARG A 318 2.42 0.45 12.83
C ARG A 318 2.40 0.82 11.34
N ALA A 319 3.50 1.34 10.80
CA ALA A 319 3.65 1.65 9.39
C ALA A 319 3.46 0.45 8.48
N THR A 320 3.72 -0.77 8.97
CA THR A 320 3.45 -1.99 8.21
C THR A 320 1.95 -2.23 7.97
N VAL A 321 1.07 -1.61 8.76
CA VAL A 321 -0.40 -1.68 8.62
C VAL A 321 -0.96 -0.39 8.02
N TRP A 322 -0.72 0.78 8.65
CA TRP A 322 -1.43 2.01 8.25
C TRP A 322 -1.09 2.49 6.84
N ARG A 323 0.04 2.05 6.26
CA ARG A 323 0.38 2.33 4.86
C ARG A 323 -0.66 1.81 3.88
N TRP A 324 -1.41 0.77 4.26
CA TRP A 324 -2.47 0.15 3.47
C TRP A 324 -3.87 0.69 3.81
N ARG A 325 -3.99 1.56 4.81
CA ARG A 325 -5.29 2.06 5.31
C ARG A 325 -6.18 2.68 4.24
N PRO A 326 -5.68 3.50 3.30
CA PRO A 326 -6.52 3.99 2.22
C PRO A 326 -7.22 2.88 1.43
N ALA A 327 -6.50 1.78 1.14
CA ALA A 327 -7.06 0.66 0.39
C ALA A 327 -8.07 -0.15 1.21
N PHE A 328 -7.72 -0.55 2.44
CA PHE A 328 -8.63 -1.38 3.23
C PHE A 328 -9.85 -0.61 3.75
N GLN A 329 -9.76 0.71 3.96
CA GLN A 329 -10.93 1.54 4.34
C GLN A 329 -11.87 1.75 3.16
N ALA A 330 -11.35 1.95 1.95
CA ALA A 330 -12.17 2.00 0.74
C ALA A 330 -12.89 0.66 0.50
N ASP A 331 -12.19 -0.46 0.66
CA ASP A 331 -12.78 -1.80 0.51
C ASP A 331 -13.87 -2.07 1.57
N PHE A 332 -13.68 -1.60 2.80
CA PHE A 332 -14.71 -1.73 3.85
C PHE A 332 -15.95 -0.89 3.57
N GLN A 333 -15.76 0.36 3.13
CA GLN A 333 -16.88 1.20 2.70
C GLN A 333 -17.65 0.54 1.56
N ALA A 334 -16.98 0.10 0.49
CA ALA A 334 -17.66 -0.55 -0.63
C ALA A 334 -18.43 -1.81 -0.21
N ARG A 335 -17.86 -2.64 0.67
CA ARG A 335 -18.56 -3.83 1.18
C ARG A 335 -19.75 -3.49 2.07
N LEU A 336 -19.74 -2.35 2.76
CA LEU A 336 -20.93 -1.85 3.44
C LEU A 336 -21.97 -1.32 2.44
N ASP A 337 -21.56 -0.68 1.34
CA ASP A 337 -22.46 -0.33 0.24
C ASP A 337 -23.13 -1.58 -0.35
N TRP A 338 -22.37 -2.67 -0.54
CA TRP A 338 -22.91 -3.97 -0.97
C TRP A 338 -23.96 -4.54 -0.02
N SER A 339 -23.90 -4.18 1.27
CA SER A 339 -24.89 -4.61 2.25
C SER A 339 -26.19 -3.79 2.16
N ALA A 340 -26.14 -2.60 1.56
CA ALA A 340 -27.24 -1.65 1.48
C ALA A 340 -28.08 -1.77 0.19
N THR A 341 -27.56 -2.39 -0.87
CA THR A 341 -28.24 -2.54 -2.16
C THR A 341 -28.10 -3.97 -2.70
N ASP A 342 -29.14 -4.51 -3.35
CA ASP A 342 -29.05 -5.75 -4.12
C ASP A 342 -28.79 -5.52 -5.62
N ASP A 343 -28.82 -4.26 -6.05
CA ASP A 343 -28.43 -3.84 -7.39
C ASP A 343 -26.92 -3.61 -7.44
N ARG A 344 -26.26 -4.50 -8.19
CA ARG A 344 -24.81 -4.49 -8.41
C ARG A 344 -24.32 -3.18 -9.02
N ALA A 345 -25.12 -2.48 -9.82
CA ALA A 345 -24.70 -1.23 -10.45
C ALA A 345 -24.58 -0.05 -9.47
N ASN A 346 -25.16 -0.16 -8.27
CA ASN A 346 -25.20 0.92 -7.28
C ASN A 346 -24.06 0.86 -6.26
N ALA A 347 -23.08 -0.04 -6.43
CA ALA A 347 -21.89 -0.09 -5.59
C ALA A 347 -20.66 -0.48 -6.40
N ASN A 348 -19.49 0.00 -5.97
CA ASN A 348 -18.23 -0.27 -6.65
C ASN A 348 -17.66 -1.66 -6.30
N HIS A 349 -16.90 -2.28 -7.21
CA HIS A 349 -16.20 -3.54 -6.99
C HIS A 349 -14.73 -3.42 -7.39
N ALA A 350 -13.85 -4.05 -6.61
CA ALA A 350 -12.42 -3.91 -6.84
C ALA A 350 -12.02 -4.37 -8.25
N PRO A 351 -11.05 -3.67 -8.89
CA PRO A 351 -10.55 -4.09 -10.19
C PRO A 351 -9.86 -5.46 -10.10
N VAL A 352 -9.70 -6.12 -11.22
CA VAL A 352 -8.91 -7.35 -11.34
C VAL A 352 -7.49 -7.01 -11.77
N ALA A 353 -6.51 -7.29 -10.91
CA ALA A 353 -5.10 -7.10 -11.21
C ALA A 353 -4.49 -8.35 -11.85
N VAL A 354 -3.98 -8.21 -13.07
CA VAL A 354 -3.27 -9.26 -13.83
C VAL A 354 -1.80 -8.94 -13.83
N LEU A 355 -0.93 -9.92 -13.56
CA LEU A 355 0.52 -9.73 -13.53
C LEU A 355 1.19 -10.76 -14.44
N ASN A 356 1.83 -10.30 -15.52
CA ASN A 356 2.45 -11.13 -16.56
C ASN A 356 1.50 -12.22 -17.11
N GLY A 357 0.23 -11.86 -17.31
CA GLY A 357 -0.82 -12.75 -17.79
C GLY A 357 -1.43 -13.68 -16.73
N ASP A 358 -0.83 -13.77 -15.54
CA ASP A 358 -1.41 -14.49 -14.40
C ASP A 358 -2.54 -13.65 -13.77
N ARG A 359 -3.71 -14.27 -13.58
CA ARG A 359 -4.91 -13.65 -13.00
C ARG A 359 -5.21 -14.10 -11.57
N SER A 360 -4.40 -14.99 -11.00
CA SER A 360 -4.56 -15.47 -9.62
C SER A 360 -4.28 -14.35 -8.61
N ARG A 361 -4.59 -14.57 -7.33
CA ARG A 361 -4.11 -13.69 -6.23
C ARG A 361 -2.80 -14.21 -5.63
N GLY A 362 -2.19 -15.22 -6.25
CA GLY A 362 -0.90 -15.77 -5.87
C GLY A 362 0.27 -14.83 -6.15
N ILE A 363 1.35 -15.08 -5.44
CA ILE A 363 2.63 -14.39 -5.59
C ILE A 363 3.35 -14.92 -6.82
N LEU A 364 3.77 -14.02 -7.72
CA LEU A 364 4.50 -14.41 -8.93
C LEU A 364 6.00 -14.49 -8.65
N GLU A 365 6.62 -15.66 -8.83
CA GLU A 365 8.07 -15.80 -8.76
C GLU A 365 8.72 -15.58 -10.12
N ILE A 366 9.77 -14.78 -10.19
CA ILE A 366 10.51 -14.46 -11.41
C ILE A 366 12.00 -14.69 -11.14
N ALA A 367 12.65 -15.51 -11.96
CA ALA A 367 14.11 -15.64 -11.93
C ALA A 367 14.75 -14.60 -12.85
N ALA A 368 15.87 -14.00 -12.41
CA ALA A 368 16.67 -13.09 -13.21
C ALA A 368 18.16 -13.26 -12.90
N ARG A 369 19.03 -12.94 -13.85
CA ARG A 369 20.47 -12.82 -13.62
C ARG A 369 20.86 -11.37 -13.38
N ALA A 370 21.90 -11.13 -12.60
CA ALA A 370 22.47 -9.79 -12.45
C ALA A 370 22.77 -9.15 -13.82
N GLY A 371 22.28 -7.93 -14.04
CA GLY A 371 22.37 -7.21 -15.32
C GLY A 371 21.26 -7.51 -16.33
N GLU A 372 20.42 -8.53 -16.09
CA GLU A 372 19.26 -8.84 -16.93
C GLU A 372 18.15 -7.79 -16.75
N ARG A 373 17.42 -7.48 -17.82
CA ARG A 373 16.22 -6.66 -17.74
C ARG A 373 15.04 -7.51 -17.27
N VAL A 374 14.51 -7.19 -16.10
CA VAL A 374 13.24 -7.73 -15.61
C VAL A 374 12.11 -6.92 -16.19
N GLN A 375 11.14 -7.58 -16.85
CA GLN A 375 9.94 -6.96 -17.39
C GLN A 375 8.70 -7.43 -16.63
N LEU A 376 7.85 -6.48 -16.28
CA LEU A 376 6.58 -6.69 -15.58
C LEU A 376 5.46 -6.02 -16.39
N ASN A 377 4.32 -6.68 -16.51
CA ASN A 377 3.19 -6.25 -17.32
C ASN A 377 1.88 -6.47 -16.57
N ALA A 378 1.02 -5.46 -16.56
CA ALA A 378 -0.32 -5.45 -16.00
C ALA A 378 -1.43 -5.64 -17.05
N GLU A 379 -1.06 -5.93 -18.30
CA GLU A 379 -2.01 -6.17 -19.40
C GLU A 379 -3.02 -7.26 -19.05
N GLY A 380 -4.29 -6.99 -19.36
CA GLY A 380 -5.43 -7.81 -18.95
C GLY A 380 -6.04 -7.41 -17.61
N SER A 381 -5.41 -6.51 -16.85
CA SER A 381 -6.08 -5.87 -15.72
C SER A 381 -7.28 -5.06 -16.20
N HIS A 382 -8.39 -5.16 -15.48
CA HIS A 382 -9.65 -4.53 -15.88
C HIS A 382 -10.53 -4.30 -14.66
N ASP A 383 -11.50 -3.40 -14.81
CA ASP A 383 -12.51 -3.15 -13.80
C ASP A 383 -13.81 -3.91 -14.16
N PRO A 384 -14.41 -4.66 -13.21
CA PRO A 384 -15.63 -5.42 -13.48
C PRO A 384 -16.87 -4.54 -13.67
N ASP A 385 -16.82 -3.27 -13.28
CA ASP A 385 -17.90 -2.29 -13.43
C ASP A 385 -17.68 -1.38 -14.66
N GLY A 386 -16.64 -1.67 -15.46
CA GLY A 386 -16.32 -0.95 -16.69
C GLY A 386 -15.61 0.40 -16.46
N GLN A 387 -15.09 0.61 -15.26
CA GLN A 387 -14.40 1.85 -14.87
C GLN A 387 -12.97 1.91 -15.42
N ALA A 388 -12.38 3.11 -15.40
CA ALA A 388 -11.02 3.29 -15.85
C ALA A 388 -10.04 2.81 -14.77
N THR A 389 -9.05 2.00 -15.17
CA THR A 389 -8.03 1.47 -14.26
C THR A 389 -6.68 2.17 -14.43
N LEU A 390 -5.98 2.39 -13.31
CA LEU A 390 -4.59 2.83 -13.26
C LEU A 390 -3.71 1.76 -12.61
N ALA A 391 -2.72 1.26 -13.34
CA ALA A 391 -1.66 0.41 -12.79
C ALA A 391 -0.53 1.27 -12.20
N ARG A 392 -0.10 0.93 -10.99
CA ARG A 392 1.05 1.50 -10.28
C ARG A 392 1.99 0.39 -9.83
N TRP A 393 3.29 0.66 -9.91
CA TRP A 393 4.36 -0.27 -9.58
C TRP A 393 5.28 0.36 -8.57
N PHE A 394 5.63 -0.39 -7.53
CA PHE A 394 6.63 0.04 -6.57
C PHE A 394 7.43 -1.13 -6.04
N VAL A 395 8.70 -0.88 -5.74
CA VAL A 395 9.52 -1.81 -4.96
C VAL A 395 9.08 -1.70 -3.52
N TYR A 396 8.99 -2.84 -2.82
CA TYR A 396 8.78 -2.88 -1.38
C TYR A 396 10.14 -3.10 -0.71
N PRO A 397 10.89 -2.04 -0.37
CA PRO A 397 12.31 -2.14 -0.04
C PRO A 397 12.60 -2.78 1.32
N GLU A 398 11.64 -2.76 2.25
CA GLU A 398 11.79 -3.38 3.56
C GLU A 398 11.77 -4.92 3.50
N VAL A 399 11.34 -5.49 2.37
CA VAL A 399 11.21 -6.93 2.15
C VAL A 399 12.16 -7.43 1.06
N GLY A 400 12.36 -8.75 1.04
CA GLY A 400 13.41 -9.38 0.25
C GLY A 400 14.77 -9.31 0.93
N SER A 401 15.80 -9.80 0.23
CA SER A 401 17.17 -9.89 0.75
C SER A 401 18.14 -8.91 0.09
N PHE A 402 17.76 -8.26 -1.02
CA PHE A 402 18.50 -7.15 -1.56
C PHE A 402 18.33 -5.90 -0.67
N ARG A 403 19.41 -5.13 -0.46
CA ARG A 403 19.41 -3.94 0.41
C ARG A 403 19.84 -2.66 -0.32
N GLY A 404 20.14 -2.76 -1.62
CA GLY A 404 20.43 -1.60 -2.45
C GLY A 404 19.14 -0.98 -3.01
N GLU A 405 19.31 0.15 -3.68
CA GLU A 405 18.22 0.80 -4.39
C GLU A 405 17.90 0.05 -5.69
N VAL A 406 16.61 -0.05 -6.01
CA VAL A 406 16.10 -0.60 -7.26
C VAL A 406 15.26 0.48 -7.92
N ALA A 407 15.79 1.08 -8.97
CA ALA A 407 15.08 2.11 -9.72
C ALA A 407 14.02 1.46 -10.63
N LEU A 408 12.75 1.83 -10.43
CA LEU A 408 11.65 1.56 -11.36
C LEU A 408 11.35 2.87 -12.13
N PRO A 409 11.97 3.10 -13.29
CA PRO A 409 11.85 4.37 -14.03
C PRO A 409 10.43 4.67 -14.53
N ALA A 410 9.61 3.64 -14.74
CA ALA A 410 8.18 3.76 -15.01
C ALA A 410 7.41 3.03 -13.90
N SER A 411 6.90 3.80 -12.94
CA SER A 411 6.13 3.31 -11.79
C SER A 411 4.62 3.42 -11.97
N ALA A 412 4.16 3.91 -13.12
CA ALA A 412 2.76 3.98 -13.49
C ALA A 412 2.57 3.54 -14.96
N GLY A 413 1.39 3.00 -15.24
CA GLY A 413 1.04 2.45 -16.55
C GLY A 413 1.18 0.92 -16.61
N THR A 414 0.82 0.37 -17.76
CA THR A 414 0.65 -1.08 -17.95
C THR A 414 1.95 -1.87 -17.80
N THR A 415 3.12 -1.27 -18.06
CA THR A 415 4.40 -1.98 -18.00
C THR A 415 5.37 -1.31 -17.03
N ALA A 416 6.14 -2.13 -16.32
CA ALA A 416 7.30 -1.69 -15.55
C ALA A 416 8.51 -2.56 -15.87
N SER A 417 9.71 -2.00 -15.76
CA SER A 417 10.93 -2.77 -15.91
C SER A 417 12.07 -2.17 -15.11
N PHE A 418 13.04 -2.99 -14.74
CA PHE A 418 14.30 -2.57 -14.14
C PHE A 418 15.42 -3.51 -14.56
N ILE A 419 16.67 -3.07 -14.39
CA ILE A 419 17.84 -3.94 -14.56
C ILE A 419 18.12 -4.60 -13.22
N ALA A 420 18.13 -5.93 -13.19
CA ALA A 420 18.46 -6.69 -12.00
C ALA A 420 19.85 -6.28 -11.49
N PRO A 421 19.98 -5.89 -10.21
CA PRO A 421 21.22 -5.34 -9.69
C PRO A 421 22.33 -6.39 -9.67
N GLN A 422 23.57 -5.90 -9.65
CA GLN A 422 24.72 -6.76 -9.41
C GLN A 422 24.67 -7.31 -7.97
N VAL A 423 24.81 -8.64 -7.83
CA VAL A 423 24.77 -9.33 -6.55
C VAL A 423 25.90 -10.33 -6.47
N ALA A 424 26.53 -10.45 -5.30
CA ALA A 424 27.58 -11.46 -5.06
C ALA A 424 27.00 -12.83 -4.68
N ASN A 425 25.79 -12.86 -4.13
CA ASN A 425 25.05 -14.05 -3.74
C ASN A 425 23.60 -13.90 -4.19
N PRO A 426 22.82 -14.98 -4.35
CA PRO A 426 21.40 -14.87 -4.68
C PRO A 426 20.67 -13.90 -3.74
N ARG A 427 19.89 -12.99 -4.34
CA ARG A 427 19.06 -12.02 -3.62
C ARG A 427 17.63 -12.02 -4.15
N THR A 428 16.72 -11.49 -3.35
CA THR A 428 15.31 -11.32 -3.70
C THR A 428 14.95 -9.84 -3.65
N ILE A 429 14.16 -9.41 -4.65
CA ILE A 429 13.57 -8.07 -4.75
C ILE A 429 12.07 -8.27 -4.90
N HIS A 430 11.27 -7.48 -4.19
CA HIS A 430 9.81 -7.57 -4.27
C HIS A 430 9.27 -6.34 -4.97
N VAL A 431 8.50 -6.56 -6.03
CA VAL A 431 7.79 -5.50 -6.76
C VAL A 431 6.30 -5.74 -6.61
N VAL A 432 5.56 -4.69 -6.26
CA VAL A 432 4.11 -4.72 -6.10
C VAL A 432 3.47 -3.94 -7.24
N LEU A 433 2.50 -4.59 -7.89
CA LEU A 433 1.49 -3.97 -8.74
C LEU A 433 0.28 -3.60 -7.88
N GLN A 434 -0.17 -2.36 -7.99
CA GLN A 434 -1.47 -1.90 -7.52
C GLN A 434 -2.28 -1.46 -8.75
N VAL A 435 -3.45 -2.04 -8.96
CA VAL A 435 -4.44 -1.58 -9.94
C VAL A 435 -5.52 -0.85 -9.18
N LEU A 436 -5.74 0.43 -9.50
CA LEU A 436 -6.79 1.26 -8.91
C LEU A 436 -7.88 1.51 -9.93
N ASP A 437 -9.13 1.53 -9.49
CA ASP A 437 -10.24 2.04 -10.30
C ASP A 437 -10.47 3.54 -10.05
N ASN A 438 -11.49 4.10 -10.73
CA ASN A 438 -11.99 5.46 -10.51
C ASN A 438 -13.44 5.50 -10.01
N GLY A 439 -13.89 4.43 -9.37
CA GLY A 439 -15.20 4.32 -8.74
C GLY A 439 -15.24 5.02 -7.39
N MET A 440 -16.40 4.96 -6.73
CA MET A 440 -16.60 5.58 -5.41
C MET A 440 -17.10 4.53 -4.41
N PRO A 441 -16.34 4.24 -3.34
CA PRO A 441 -14.95 4.69 -3.12
C PRO A 441 -14.00 4.06 -4.15
N ASN A 442 -12.86 4.69 -4.42
CA ASN A 442 -11.84 4.12 -5.31
C ASN A 442 -11.25 2.84 -4.70
N LEU A 443 -11.37 1.71 -5.38
CA LEU A 443 -10.85 0.43 -4.89
C LEU A 443 -9.50 0.10 -5.50
N SER A 444 -8.80 -0.84 -4.85
CA SER A 444 -7.47 -1.29 -5.25
C SER A 444 -7.38 -2.80 -5.21
N ALA A 445 -6.79 -3.38 -6.27
CA ALA A 445 -6.32 -4.76 -6.27
C ALA A 445 -4.80 -4.79 -6.39
N PHE A 446 -4.19 -5.82 -5.82
CA PHE A 446 -2.74 -5.92 -5.75
C PHE A 446 -2.24 -7.24 -6.33
N ARG A 447 -1.02 -7.22 -6.85
CA ARG A 447 -0.21 -8.41 -7.15
C ARG A 447 1.21 -8.15 -6.73
N ARG A 448 1.92 -9.19 -6.29
CA ARG A 448 3.33 -9.12 -5.93
C ARG A 448 4.16 -10.07 -6.80
N ALA A 449 5.27 -9.55 -7.32
CA ALA A 449 6.35 -10.33 -7.91
C ALA A 449 7.51 -10.45 -6.91
N VAL A 450 8.05 -11.65 -6.76
CA VAL A 450 9.32 -11.93 -6.07
C VAL A 450 10.37 -12.27 -7.12
N ILE A 451 11.31 -11.36 -7.31
CA ILE A 451 12.39 -11.50 -8.29
C ILE A 451 13.60 -12.11 -7.60
N ALA A 452 13.91 -13.37 -7.90
CA ALA A 452 15.12 -14.07 -7.49
C ALA A 452 16.27 -13.74 -8.45
N VAL A 453 17.21 -12.90 -7.98
CA VAL A 453 18.38 -12.47 -8.74
C VAL A 453 19.58 -13.35 -8.41
N ALA A 454 20.09 -14.08 -9.40
CA ALA A 454 21.32 -14.86 -9.31
C ALA A 454 22.55 -14.03 -9.73
N PRO A 455 23.72 -14.26 -9.13
CA PRO A 455 24.98 -13.66 -9.60
C PRO A 455 25.29 -14.12 -11.03
N THR A 456 25.95 -13.27 -11.82
CA THR A 456 26.49 -13.68 -13.10
C THR A 456 27.65 -14.63 -12.85
N THR A 457 27.54 -15.91 -13.25
CA THR A 457 28.65 -16.86 -13.15
C THR A 457 29.76 -16.43 -14.10
N SER A 458 30.96 -16.21 -13.56
CA SER A 458 32.19 -15.95 -14.33
C SER A 458 32.61 -17.22 -15.07
N ALA A 459 31.96 -17.52 -16.19
CA ALA A 459 32.37 -18.51 -17.17
C ALA A 459 31.60 -18.28 -18.49
N GLU A 460 31.97 -17.21 -19.19
CA GLU A 460 31.94 -17.06 -20.65
C GLU A 460 32.35 -15.61 -20.98
N GLU A 461 33.66 -15.35 -21.00
CA GLU A 461 34.22 -14.20 -21.68
C GLU A 461 34.10 -14.43 -23.20
N GLY A 462 32.91 -14.21 -23.75
CA GLY A 462 32.74 -13.84 -25.15
C GLY A 462 33.06 -12.34 -25.33
N PRO A 463 33.48 -11.88 -26.52
CA PRO A 463 33.99 -10.52 -26.69
C PRO A 463 32.91 -9.52 -26.28
N VAL A 464 33.22 -8.74 -25.24
CA VAL A 464 32.38 -7.68 -24.71
C VAL A 464 32.14 -6.68 -25.83
N ALA A 465 30.94 -6.73 -26.41
CA ALA A 465 30.41 -5.58 -27.13
C ALA A 465 30.44 -4.40 -26.16
N ALA A 466 31.14 -3.35 -26.56
CA ALA A 466 31.34 -2.16 -25.75
C ALA A 466 30.02 -1.70 -25.15
N GLN A 467 29.93 -1.72 -23.82
CA GLN A 467 28.86 -1.07 -23.08
C GLN A 467 28.91 0.42 -23.40
N GLU A 468 27.81 0.98 -23.91
CA GLU A 468 27.63 2.42 -23.86
C GLU A 468 27.49 2.87 -22.39
N PRO A 469 28.17 3.95 -21.97
CA PRO A 469 28.15 4.38 -20.58
C PRO A 469 26.76 4.89 -20.19
N GLN A 470 26.23 4.42 -19.05
CA GLN A 470 25.06 5.03 -18.40
C GLN A 470 25.40 6.49 -18.06
N THR A 471 24.72 7.44 -18.71
CA THR A 471 25.11 8.86 -18.71
C THR A 471 24.74 9.64 -17.44
N GLY A 472 24.05 9.00 -16.49
CA GLY A 472 23.58 9.61 -15.22
C GLY A 472 22.35 10.51 -15.37
N TRP A 473 21.75 10.59 -16.55
CA TRP A 473 20.54 11.37 -16.82
C TRP A 473 19.27 10.55 -16.57
N ILE A 474 18.33 11.11 -15.81
CA ILE A 474 16.96 10.62 -15.65
C ILE A 474 16.01 11.52 -16.45
N THR A 475 14.95 10.94 -17.02
CA THR A 475 13.90 11.71 -17.68
C THR A 475 12.87 12.11 -16.64
N LEU A 476 12.56 13.41 -16.54
CA LEU A 476 11.57 13.94 -15.62
C LEU A 476 10.16 13.97 -16.22
N PHE A 477 10.01 14.11 -17.54
CA PHE A 477 8.71 14.11 -18.21
C PHE A 477 8.65 13.03 -19.29
N ASN A 478 7.72 12.09 -19.14
CA ASN A 478 7.62 10.88 -19.94
C ASN A 478 6.90 11.07 -21.30
N GLY A 479 6.36 12.27 -21.57
CA GLY A 479 5.59 12.53 -22.78
C GLY A 479 4.21 11.87 -22.81
N GLN A 480 3.66 11.44 -21.68
CA GLN A 480 2.37 10.74 -21.61
C GLN A 480 1.51 11.20 -20.43
N SER A 481 2.12 11.50 -19.28
CA SER A 481 1.44 11.88 -18.05
C SER A 481 2.30 12.85 -17.22
N LEU A 482 1.72 13.39 -16.14
CA LEU A 482 2.46 14.20 -15.16
C LEU A 482 3.07 13.34 -14.04
N ASP A 483 3.31 12.06 -14.29
CA ASP A 483 3.86 11.16 -13.27
C ASP A 483 5.25 11.63 -12.80
N GLY A 484 5.46 11.57 -11.48
CA GLY A 484 6.65 12.15 -10.84
C GLY A 484 6.55 13.64 -10.54
N TRP A 485 5.50 14.32 -11.00
CA TRP A 485 5.23 15.72 -10.71
C TRP A 485 4.04 15.91 -9.77
N THR A 486 4.14 16.88 -8.88
CA THR A 486 3.12 17.18 -7.86
C THR A 486 2.62 18.62 -8.04
N PRO A 487 1.33 18.85 -8.32
CA PRO A 487 0.73 20.18 -8.24
C PRO A 487 0.53 20.56 -6.77
N VAL A 488 0.60 21.85 -6.44
CA VAL A 488 0.33 22.32 -5.06
C VAL A 488 -1.12 22.79 -4.88
N ASP A 489 -1.80 23.16 -5.97
CA ASP A 489 -3.21 23.58 -5.95
C ASP A 489 -4.03 22.94 -7.10
N ASN A 490 -5.35 22.90 -6.93
CA ASN A 490 -6.31 22.38 -7.91
C ASN A 490 -6.70 23.38 -9.02
N PHE A 491 -5.96 24.48 -9.20
CA PHE A 491 -6.33 25.55 -10.14
C PHE A 491 -6.05 25.24 -11.63
N GLY A 492 -5.73 23.98 -11.96
CA GLY A 492 -5.35 23.56 -13.31
C GLY A 492 -4.05 24.21 -13.77
N GLY A 493 -3.87 24.30 -15.09
CA GLY A 493 -2.73 24.98 -15.70
C GLY A 493 -1.63 24.07 -16.25
N PHE A 494 -1.74 22.76 -16.04
CA PHE A 494 -0.83 21.77 -16.60
C PHE A 494 -1.61 20.63 -17.22
N GLU A 495 -1.28 20.26 -18.46
CA GLU A 495 -1.84 19.10 -19.16
C GLU A 495 -0.76 18.40 -19.98
N VAL A 496 -1.01 17.14 -20.35
CA VAL A 496 -0.22 16.47 -21.38
C VAL A 496 -1.02 16.47 -22.67
N ARG A 497 -0.44 17.05 -23.73
CA ARG A 497 -1.06 17.12 -25.05
C ARG A 497 -0.03 16.79 -26.11
N ASP A 498 -0.33 15.79 -26.94
CA ASP A 498 0.54 15.33 -28.05
C ASP A 498 1.98 15.00 -27.60
N GLY A 499 2.10 14.43 -26.41
CA GLY A 499 3.37 14.09 -25.76
C GLY A 499 4.20 15.28 -25.27
N LEU A 500 3.57 16.44 -25.12
CA LEU A 500 4.17 17.65 -24.58
C LEU A 500 3.55 17.97 -23.22
N LEU A 501 4.35 18.45 -22.28
CA LEU A 501 3.86 19.08 -21.06
C LEU A 501 3.46 20.51 -21.45
N VAL A 502 2.18 20.83 -21.32
CA VAL A 502 1.65 22.16 -21.60
C VAL A 502 1.42 22.86 -20.27
N ALA A 503 2.11 23.98 -20.05
CA ALA A 503 1.91 24.87 -18.91
C ALA A 503 1.24 26.17 -19.38
N GLY A 504 0.06 26.50 -18.88
CA GLY A 504 -0.67 27.68 -19.34
C GLY A 504 -2.15 27.71 -18.97
N GLY A 505 -2.85 28.79 -19.31
CA GLY A 505 -4.31 28.90 -19.09
C GLY A 505 -4.75 29.03 -17.63
N SER A 506 -3.85 29.43 -16.72
CA SER A 506 -4.14 29.64 -15.30
C SER A 506 -3.54 30.97 -14.79
N LYS A 507 -4.04 31.51 -13.67
CA LYS A 507 -3.51 32.78 -13.12
C LYS A 507 -2.05 32.68 -12.70
N MET A 508 -1.70 31.70 -11.86
CA MET A 508 -0.33 31.36 -11.48
C MET A 508 -0.36 30.01 -10.76
N ASN A 509 0.33 29.01 -11.29
CA ASN A 509 0.46 27.69 -10.67
C ASN A 509 1.85 27.09 -10.95
N HIS A 510 2.26 26.13 -10.15
CA HIS A 510 3.55 25.45 -10.27
C HIS A 510 3.38 23.94 -10.18
N LEU A 511 4.12 23.24 -11.03
CA LEU A 511 4.18 21.79 -11.06
C LEU A 511 5.57 21.36 -10.58
N PHE A 512 5.66 20.64 -9.45
CA PHE A 512 6.92 20.38 -8.75
C PHE A 512 7.45 18.97 -8.96
N TYR A 513 8.77 18.84 -9.08
CA TYR A 513 9.52 17.58 -9.03
C TYR A 513 10.47 17.60 -7.81
N THR A 514 10.33 16.63 -6.91
CA THR A 514 11.06 16.60 -5.62
C THR A 514 12.22 15.59 -5.56
N GLY A 515 12.40 14.75 -6.59
CA GLY A 515 13.47 13.76 -6.69
C GLY A 515 13.20 12.41 -6.00
N PRO A 516 14.02 11.36 -6.26
CA PRO A 516 13.94 10.07 -5.55
C PRO A 516 14.52 10.21 -4.13
N GLY A 517 13.81 9.73 -3.10
CA GLY A 517 14.30 9.68 -1.72
C GLY A 517 14.17 11.00 -0.94
N SER A 518 12.96 11.27 -0.42
CA SER A 518 12.56 12.52 0.26
C SER A 518 13.22 12.78 1.63
N ALA A 519 14.53 13.05 1.63
CA ALA A 519 15.26 13.65 2.76
C ALA A 519 16.07 14.87 2.27
N GLY A 520 15.39 15.88 1.70
CA GLY A 520 15.91 17.25 1.59
C GLY A 520 15.98 17.91 0.20
N GLY A 521 15.59 17.25 -0.90
CA GLY A 521 15.57 17.86 -2.25
C GLY A 521 16.93 17.93 -2.96
N LEU A 522 16.93 18.41 -4.21
CA LEU A 522 18.10 18.44 -5.10
C LEU A 522 19.06 19.57 -4.73
N LYS A 523 20.36 19.25 -4.63
CA LYS A 523 21.44 20.20 -4.31
C LYS A 523 22.28 20.55 -5.54
N ASN A 524 23.13 19.64 -6.02
CA ASN A 524 23.90 19.84 -7.24
C ASN A 524 23.30 19.01 -8.39
N PHE A 525 23.06 19.62 -9.55
CA PHE A 525 22.44 18.94 -10.69
C PHE A 525 22.69 19.65 -12.02
N GLU A 526 22.54 18.90 -13.11
CA GLU A 526 22.30 19.42 -14.46
C GLU A 526 20.86 19.12 -14.86
N LEU A 527 20.11 20.12 -15.30
CA LEU A 527 18.77 19.99 -15.84
C LEU A 527 18.76 20.47 -17.30
N GLN A 528 18.15 19.69 -18.18
CA GLN A 528 17.93 20.07 -19.57
C GLN A 528 16.46 19.90 -19.93
N ALA A 529 15.94 20.84 -20.69
CA ALA A 529 14.60 20.78 -21.26
C ALA A 529 14.60 21.37 -22.66
N GLU A 530 13.69 20.90 -23.51
CA GLU A 530 13.28 21.63 -24.71
C GLU A 530 11.99 22.38 -24.40
N VAL A 531 11.96 23.65 -24.76
CA VAL A 531 10.88 24.58 -24.43
C VAL A 531 10.40 25.29 -25.68
N LYS A 532 9.11 25.55 -25.79
CA LYS A 532 8.51 26.40 -26.83
C LYS A 532 7.42 27.27 -26.22
N THR A 533 7.48 28.58 -26.43
CA THR A 533 6.47 29.54 -25.97
C THR A 533 5.51 29.89 -27.11
N THR A 534 4.22 30.13 -26.83
CA THR A 534 3.36 30.88 -27.78
C THR A 534 3.56 32.38 -27.58
N ARG A 535 3.23 33.18 -28.60
CA ARG A 535 3.32 34.64 -28.54
C ARG A 535 2.70 35.22 -27.27
N GLY A 536 3.46 36.06 -26.56
CA GLY A 536 3.03 36.74 -25.35
C GLY A 536 3.01 35.86 -24.09
N SER A 537 3.59 34.66 -24.11
CA SER A 537 3.64 33.78 -22.93
C SER A 537 4.76 34.14 -21.94
N ASN A 538 4.47 33.91 -20.66
CA ASN A 538 5.41 33.98 -19.54
C ASN A 538 5.40 32.66 -18.75
N SER A 539 6.57 32.19 -18.34
CA SER A 539 6.78 31.00 -17.53
C SER A 539 8.18 31.04 -16.89
N GLY A 540 8.54 29.99 -16.16
CA GLY A 540 9.87 29.82 -15.59
C GLY A 540 10.11 28.40 -15.11
N ILE A 541 11.39 28.01 -15.09
CA ILE A 541 11.86 26.82 -14.39
C ILE A 541 12.49 27.25 -13.07
N PHE A 542 11.91 26.80 -11.96
CA PHE A 542 12.38 27.07 -10.62
C PHE A 542 13.24 25.93 -10.10
N PHE A 543 14.20 26.24 -9.24
CA PHE A 543 15.04 25.24 -8.56
C PHE A 543 15.51 25.72 -7.19
N HIS A 544 15.90 24.76 -6.33
CA HIS A 544 16.17 25.01 -4.90
C HIS A 544 14.98 25.68 -4.18
N THR A 545 13.77 25.36 -4.65
CA THR A 545 12.52 25.85 -4.09
C THR A 545 11.83 24.74 -3.28
N LYS A 546 10.63 24.99 -2.78
CA LYS A 546 9.80 23.98 -2.11
C LYS A 546 8.37 24.03 -2.64
N PRO A 547 7.62 22.92 -2.57
CA PRO A 547 6.20 22.93 -2.91
C PRO A 547 5.45 23.96 -2.03
N GLU A 548 5.03 25.06 -2.64
CA GLU A 548 4.22 26.12 -2.03
C GLU A 548 3.31 26.76 -3.10
N SER A 549 2.13 27.21 -2.69
CA SER A 549 1.16 27.87 -3.57
C SER A 549 1.50 29.34 -3.75
N GLY A 550 1.04 29.92 -4.86
CA GLY A 550 1.27 31.34 -5.16
C GLY A 550 2.72 31.64 -5.58
N PHE A 551 3.23 32.82 -5.17
CA PHE A 551 4.58 33.25 -5.54
C PHE A 551 5.65 32.46 -4.79
N LEU A 552 6.55 31.83 -5.53
CA LEU A 552 7.70 31.13 -4.94
C LEU A 552 8.72 32.12 -4.36
N LEU A 553 8.93 32.05 -3.05
CA LEU A 553 9.80 32.97 -2.30
C LEU A 553 11.20 32.40 -2.08
N THR A 554 11.36 31.07 -2.25
CA THR A 554 12.62 30.35 -2.07
C THR A 554 13.18 29.85 -3.40
N GLY A 555 14.50 29.78 -3.48
CA GLY A 555 15.21 29.29 -4.66
C GLY A 555 15.38 30.33 -5.76
N TYR A 556 15.64 29.84 -6.96
CA TYR A 556 15.89 30.65 -8.16
C TYR A 556 14.92 30.31 -9.27
N GLU A 557 14.88 31.18 -10.27
CA GLU A 557 14.00 31.09 -11.43
C GLU A 557 14.81 31.37 -12.69
N ALA A 558 14.84 30.37 -13.57
CA ALA A 558 15.32 30.49 -14.93
C ALA A 558 14.14 30.94 -15.82
N GLN A 559 14.18 32.19 -16.25
CA GLN A 559 13.06 32.87 -16.90
C GLN A 559 12.76 32.29 -18.29
N ILE A 560 11.47 32.18 -18.64
CA ILE A 560 10.99 31.82 -19.98
C ILE A 560 10.00 32.91 -20.46
N ASP A 561 10.50 33.80 -21.31
CA ASP A 561 9.73 34.91 -21.90
C ASP A 561 10.43 35.41 -23.18
N SER A 562 9.72 35.41 -24.31
CA SER A 562 10.22 35.97 -25.57
C SER A 562 9.58 37.32 -25.93
N THR A 563 8.25 37.43 -25.87
CA THR A 563 7.51 38.64 -26.32
C THR A 563 6.47 39.14 -25.33
N HIS A 564 6.41 38.58 -24.12
CA HIS A 564 5.48 39.04 -23.10
C HIS A 564 5.87 40.45 -22.58
N THR A 565 4.98 41.09 -21.81
CA THR A 565 5.17 42.47 -21.35
C THR A 565 6.26 42.63 -20.29
N ASP A 566 6.70 41.52 -19.68
CA ASP A 566 7.87 41.53 -18.81
C ASP A 566 9.12 41.87 -19.64
N ARG A 567 9.99 42.70 -19.07
CA ARG A 567 11.24 43.10 -19.72
C ARG A 567 12.35 42.05 -19.54
N ARG A 568 12.18 41.10 -18.61
CA ARG A 568 13.16 40.06 -18.28
C ARG A 568 12.88 38.85 -19.16
N ARG A 569 13.84 38.54 -20.02
CA ARG A 569 13.69 37.62 -21.14
C ARG A 569 14.27 36.24 -20.85
N THR A 570 13.93 35.26 -21.69
CA THR A 570 14.45 33.88 -21.66
C THR A 570 15.96 33.88 -21.50
N GLY A 571 16.47 33.11 -20.53
CA GLY A 571 17.89 33.08 -20.19
C GLY A 571 18.29 33.99 -19.03
N SER A 572 17.36 34.77 -18.46
CA SER A 572 17.56 35.50 -17.20
C SER A 572 17.57 34.57 -16.00
N LEU A 573 18.39 34.88 -15.00
CA LEU A 573 18.21 34.39 -13.63
C LEU A 573 17.41 35.47 -12.88
N LEU A 574 16.10 35.27 -12.75
CA LEU A 574 15.16 36.37 -12.49
C LEU A 574 15.48 37.14 -11.19
N ASP A 575 15.55 38.48 -11.32
CA ASP A 575 15.88 39.45 -10.24
C ASP A 575 17.32 39.32 -9.70
N VAL A 576 18.19 38.57 -10.38
CA VAL A 576 19.59 38.34 -10.01
C VAL A 576 20.52 38.76 -11.15
N GLU A 577 20.32 38.17 -12.32
CA GLU A 577 21.01 38.52 -13.56
C GLU A 577 20.01 38.51 -14.71
N ASP A 578 19.37 39.66 -14.90
CA ASP A 578 18.37 39.84 -15.94
C ASP A 578 19.00 39.99 -17.32
N ARG A 579 18.31 39.47 -18.33
CA ARG A 579 18.57 39.70 -19.76
C ARG A 579 17.38 40.44 -20.33
N LEU A 580 17.64 41.55 -21.01
CA LEU A 580 16.59 42.37 -21.63
C LEU A 580 16.30 41.96 -23.08
N GLU A 581 17.15 41.10 -23.64
CA GLU A 581 17.04 40.51 -24.96
C GLU A 581 17.03 38.99 -24.83
N THR A 582 16.27 38.32 -25.72
CA THR A 582 16.19 36.85 -25.80
C THR A 582 16.90 36.36 -27.07
N PRO A 583 17.63 35.23 -27.03
CA PRO A 583 18.16 34.58 -28.24
C PRO A 583 17.12 33.70 -28.95
N VAL A 584 15.89 33.60 -28.45
CA VAL A 584 14.82 32.71 -28.95
C VAL A 584 13.57 33.49 -29.32
N LYS A 585 12.77 32.91 -30.21
CA LYS A 585 11.48 33.45 -30.65
C LYS A 585 10.35 32.57 -30.14
N ASP A 586 9.15 33.14 -30.08
CA ASP A 586 7.95 32.33 -29.90
C ASP A 586 7.75 31.36 -31.07
N ASP A 587 7.00 30.30 -30.79
CA ASP A 587 6.63 29.22 -31.70
C ASP A 587 7.79 28.38 -32.26
N GLU A 588 9.02 28.61 -31.76
CA GLU A 588 10.22 27.82 -32.05
C GLU A 588 10.67 27.03 -30.80
N TRP A 589 11.10 25.78 -31.00
CA TRP A 589 11.70 25.00 -29.92
C TRP A 589 13.13 25.49 -29.63
N PHE A 590 13.47 25.64 -28.36
CA PHE A 590 14.83 25.93 -27.91
C PHE A 590 15.25 25.00 -26.78
N SER A 591 16.55 24.73 -26.67
CA SER A 591 17.12 24.01 -25.54
C SER A 591 17.40 24.95 -24.38
N TYR A 592 17.04 24.54 -23.17
CA TYR A 592 17.36 25.23 -21.94
C TYR A 592 18.14 24.29 -21.02
N HIS A 593 19.39 24.64 -20.74
CA HIS A 593 20.27 23.90 -19.84
C HIS A 593 20.58 24.73 -18.60
N ILE A 594 20.31 24.16 -17.42
CA ILE A 594 20.54 24.73 -16.10
C ILE A 594 21.53 23.82 -15.36
N LEU A 595 22.71 24.33 -15.05
CA LEU A 595 23.72 23.64 -14.23
C LEU A 595 23.81 24.34 -12.88
N VAL A 596 23.65 23.58 -11.80
CA VAL A 596 23.85 24.05 -10.42
C VAL A 596 24.90 23.16 -9.77
N GLN A 597 26.05 23.72 -9.40
CA GLN A 597 27.11 22.98 -8.73
C GLN A 597 27.79 23.86 -7.68
N GLY A 598 27.66 23.45 -6.41
CA GLY A 598 28.12 24.23 -5.27
C GLY A 598 27.41 25.58 -5.20
N LYS A 599 28.18 26.67 -5.36
CA LYS A 599 27.65 28.05 -5.40
C LYS A 599 27.47 28.63 -6.80
N ARG A 600 27.69 27.83 -7.85
CA ARG A 600 27.64 28.28 -9.25
C ARG A 600 26.36 27.84 -9.95
N ILE A 601 25.74 28.76 -10.68
CA ILE A 601 24.57 28.57 -11.54
C ILE A 601 24.98 28.97 -12.96
N VAL A 602 24.83 28.06 -13.93
CA VAL A 602 25.00 28.36 -15.34
C VAL A 602 23.70 28.11 -16.08
N LEU A 603 23.25 29.11 -16.83
CA LEU A 603 22.09 29.02 -17.73
C LEU A 603 22.59 29.07 -19.17
N LYS A 604 22.16 28.13 -20.01
CA LYS A 604 22.38 28.15 -21.45
C LYS A 604 21.07 28.02 -22.20
N VAL A 605 20.94 28.80 -23.27
CA VAL A 605 19.81 28.75 -24.20
C VAL A 605 20.37 28.48 -25.59
N ASN A 606 19.95 27.39 -26.25
CA ASN A 606 20.54 26.92 -27.52
C ASN A 606 22.08 26.85 -27.44
N ASP A 607 22.57 26.20 -26.38
CA ASP A 607 23.99 26.03 -26.03
C ASP A 607 24.80 27.33 -25.78
N ARG A 608 24.21 28.50 -25.97
CA ARG A 608 24.80 29.80 -25.64
C ARG A 608 24.60 30.09 -24.15
N THR A 609 25.69 30.29 -23.41
CA THR A 609 25.63 30.74 -22.02
C THR A 609 24.99 32.12 -21.93
N THR A 610 23.88 32.22 -21.21
CA THR A 610 23.20 33.48 -20.92
C THR A 610 23.55 33.98 -19.52
N VAL A 611 23.70 33.10 -18.54
CA VAL A 611 24.12 33.43 -17.15
C VAL A 611 25.22 32.47 -16.71
N ASP A 612 26.21 32.99 -16.01
CA ASP A 612 27.24 32.23 -15.30
C ASP A 612 27.50 32.92 -13.96
N TYR A 613 26.61 32.63 -13.01
CA TYR A 613 26.53 33.32 -11.73
C TYR A 613 27.17 32.46 -10.64
N THR A 614 28.04 33.07 -9.82
CA THR A 614 28.50 32.46 -8.57
C THR A 614 27.93 33.26 -7.40
N GLU A 615 27.15 32.59 -6.55
CA GLU A 615 26.54 33.21 -5.38
C GLU A 615 27.64 33.63 -4.37
N PRO A 616 27.78 34.93 -4.05
CA PRO A 616 28.71 35.38 -3.03
C PRO A 616 28.19 35.00 -1.65
N GLU A 617 29.07 34.97 -0.65
CA GLU A 617 28.75 34.59 0.74
C GLU A 617 27.57 35.38 1.35
N ASN A 618 27.49 36.68 1.02
CA ASN A 618 26.41 37.57 1.46
C ASN A 618 25.70 38.18 0.23
N PRO A 619 24.81 37.42 -0.44
CA PRO A 619 24.16 37.90 -1.65
C PRO A 619 23.21 39.04 -1.33
N LYS A 620 23.43 40.20 -1.94
CA LYS A 620 22.49 41.33 -1.83
C LYS A 620 21.22 40.98 -2.59
N ARG A 621 20.09 41.01 -1.88
CA ARG A 621 18.74 40.78 -2.41
C ARG A 621 17.83 41.91 -1.94
N SER A 622 16.79 42.22 -2.71
CA SER A 622 15.71 43.06 -2.20
C SER A 622 14.99 42.33 -1.06
N GLU A 623 14.31 43.06 -0.19
CA GLU A 623 13.59 42.50 0.96
C GLU A 623 12.61 41.39 0.55
N ARG A 624 11.86 41.61 -0.55
CA ARG A 624 10.93 40.62 -1.13
C ARG A 624 11.64 39.34 -1.64
N ARG A 625 12.93 39.41 -1.94
CA ARG A 625 13.73 38.31 -2.52
C ARG A 625 14.83 37.82 -1.57
N ALA A 626 14.80 38.20 -0.29
CA ALA A 626 15.82 37.83 0.69
C ALA A 626 16.05 36.31 0.82
N ARG A 627 15.07 35.49 0.42
CA ARG A 627 15.11 34.03 0.46
C ARG A 627 15.51 33.36 -0.86
N ARG A 628 15.86 34.13 -1.91
CA ARG A 628 16.40 33.60 -3.17
C ARG A 628 17.91 33.37 -3.07
N VAL A 629 18.28 32.27 -2.41
CA VAL A 629 19.65 31.81 -2.16
C VAL A 629 19.81 30.31 -2.45
N LEU A 630 21.02 29.86 -2.78
CA LEU A 630 21.32 28.47 -3.12
C LEU A 630 21.25 27.61 -1.87
N SER A 631 20.53 26.50 -1.98
CA SER A 631 20.27 25.57 -0.89
C SER A 631 20.11 24.14 -1.41
N ARG A 632 18.98 23.50 -1.12
CA ARG A 632 18.51 22.23 -1.68
C ARG A 632 16.99 22.28 -1.76
N GLY A 633 16.41 21.72 -2.81
CA GLY A 633 14.96 21.81 -2.99
C GLY A 633 14.42 21.18 -4.26
N ALA A 634 13.14 21.39 -4.52
CA ALA A 634 12.45 20.92 -5.70
C ALA A 634 12.84 21.70 -6.96
N ILE A 635 12.56 21.09 -8.11
CA ILE A 635 12.43 21.77 -9.41
C ILE A 635 10.94 22.08 -9.60
N ALA A 636 10.59 23.20 -10.22
CA ALA A 636 9.20 23.47 -10.61
C ALA A 636 9.11 24.10 -12.00
N VAL A 637 8.03 23.81 -12.71
CA VAL A 637 7.65 24.51 -13.94
C VAL A 637 6.43 25.38 -13.63
N GLN A 638 6.38 26.60 -14.17
CA GLN A 638 5.32 27.55 -13.91
C GLN A 638 4.32 27.66 -15.07
N ALA A 639 3.02 27.69 -14.73
CA ALA A 639 1.97 28.23 -15.57
C ALA A 639 1.63 29.64 -15.07
N HIS A 640 1.75 30.67 -15.90
CA HIS A 640 1.61 32.07 -15.48
C HIS A 640 0.69 32.85 -16.42
N ASP A 641 -0.29 33.54 -15.88
CA ASP A 641 -1.35 34.27 -16.58
C ASP A 641 -2.23 33.46 -17.56
N PRO A 642 -3.55 33.77 -17.66
CA PRO A 642 -4.47 32.98 -18.49
C PRO A 642 -4.15 32.90 -19.98
N GLN A 643 -3.34 33.83 -20.51
CA GLN A 643 -3.00 33.90 -21.94
C GLN A 643 -1.71 33.15 -22.31
N SER A 644 -0.88 32.78 -21.33
CA SER A 644 0.36 32.07 -21.61
C SER A 644 0.09 30.62 -21.91
N ILE A 645 0.80 30.08 -22.90
CA ILE A 645 0.88 28.65 -23.20
C ILE A 645 2.33 28.32 -23.53
N VAL A 646 2.94 27.45 -22.73
CA VAL A 646 4.33 27.01 -22.88
C VAL A 646 4.38 25.49 -22.95
N TYR A 647 5.12 24.97 -23.91
CA TYR A 647 5.30 23.55 -24.14
C TYR A 647 6.68 23.12 -23.68
N PHE A 648 6.75 21.96 -23.03
CA PHE A 648 7.98 21.33 -22.62
C PHE A 648 8.05 19.90 -23.13
N ARG A 649 9.25 19.46 -23.49
CA ARG A 649 9.59 18.05 -23.75
C ARG A 649 11.05 17.79 -23.41
N ASN A 650 11.46 16.52 -23.42
CA ASN A 650 12.83 16.11 -23.14
C ASN A 650 13.39 16.71 -21.84
N ILE A 651 12.55 16.85 -20.82
CA ILE A 651 12.97 17.33 -19.50
C ILE A 651 13.77 16.19 -18.86
N ARG A 652 15.06 16.40 -18.64
CA ARG A 652 15.97 15.41 -18.05
C ARG A 652 16.90 16.03 -17.03
N LEU A 653 17.22 15.28 -15.99
CA LEU A 653 18.00 15.71 -14.85
C LEU A 653 19.16 14.75 -14.62
N LYS A 654 20.32 15.27 -14.24
CA LYS A 654 21.45 14.49 -13.76
C LYS A 654 21.90 15.06 -12.44
N SER A 655 21.82 14.26 -11.37
CA SER A 655 22.39 14.64 -10.08
C SER A 655 23.91 14.70 -10.18
N LEU A 656 24.50 15.71 -9.55
CA LEU A 656 25.96 15.87 -9.47
C LEU A 656 26.45 15.60 -8.04
N PRO A 657 27.72 15.20 -7.88
CA PRO A 657 28.34 15.06 -6.56
C PRO A 657 28.28 16.36 -5.75
N ASP A 658 28.28 16.19 -4.43
CA ASP A 658 28.12 17.28 -3.44
C ASP A 658 29.32 18.20 -3.28
#